data_AF-A0A0S7XST1-F1
#
_entry.id   AF-A0A0S7XST1-F1
#
_cell.length_a   1.000
_cell.length_b   1.000
_cell.length_c   1.000
_cell.angle_alpha   90.00
_cell.angle_beta   90.00
_cell.angle_gamma   90.00
#
_symmetry.space_group_name_H-M   'P 1'
#
loop_
_entity.id
_entity.type
_entity.pdbx_description
1 polymer ?
#
loop_
_entity_poly.entity_id
_entity_poly.type
_entity_poly.pdbx_seq_one_letter_code
_entity_poly.pdbx_strand_id
1 'polypeptide(L)'
;MDVRGISSAILRATASQTSKDKKLEAAKEKVKRQIEYALSVIENLTKKFPGIKCDARKIDGLKFLLEHIDKAKNIEELKAFQGCAKYKYRYLHEQLILQSKTASNELKDEILEDKEDVFGLGAFTSQRSLAEQDSALEWLSQVASYLKKSDPYRHKIIQVLKKVADEYGAGVKDLDNRILFSAVASLVALGETKPEYLVEFLLDRVDSIEEEETLHDAILSSALPFILNEIIKKNNFLNLQKHKESKEKLEKLYQVLKESDFGRRYAGGFIAAYREFLEKPEAVSEKKVKEIPPKKLAVLDRPRKITDISMVSSMADLLTLYGEKDKNRNGKLEVGELSEKAVKANDKTKDSALSPWEAMEAVNSSQSKPVFSKTTIELQWREGFFDTVYLKTDSFINGIKYKGGGKDWYLILDRKTGQVEQGPLAPGNKIYGIEFKAGTVLTLKKGRPVAVLLPENITVHNIEYKKGKNIIFHENGRIYSGYLAKNTTLKVGEQDITFSAGNRIYFDEKGRINKGMLANDAPLRVGKQNINFMAGSRISFNIQGKIWEGKLAKETTLQIGEQQISFKSGTRMTFWSNGQVGSGTLAKDLTIPVGKQKIILKQGQIIEFYRNGQIKYGISTKNTPVLIGKQKIIFKQGEELGFSENGQIIYGKLIKNTAIRVGKQRITFMKEGGLNFEENGQVGYGTLAKNTTLRVGKHKITFKKGELIRFYENGQIESGYLLKDTPIWVGKQKIILKQGCVIDFYLNGQVKFGYLAEDTIINGEKTEMGRPVVFPKEEAPADDNLELVPLAPTKEEPAVKPKLPPPDTSHWKEGK
;
A
#
# COMPACT_ATOMS: atom_id res chain seq x y z
N MET A 1 -9.11 -19.70 1.25
CA MET A 1 -8.09 -20.76 1.03
C MET A 1 -6.72 -20.21 1.37
N ASP A 2 -6.12 -20.63 2.49
CA ASP A 2 -4.74 -20.27 2.82
C ASP A 2 -3.74 -21.11 1.99
N VAL A 3 -3.12 -20.45 1.01
CA VAL A 3 -2.15 -21.04 0.09
C VAL A 3 -0.77 -21.23 0.75
N ARG A 4 -0.45 -20.46 1.80
CA ARG A 4 0.86 -20.49 2.48
C ARG A 4 1.02 -21.74 3.33
N GLY A 5 -0.06 -22.20 3.97
CA GLY A 5 -0.06 -23.46 4.71
C GLY A 5 0.18 -24.72 3.87
N ILE A 6 0.05 -24.63 2.53
CA ILE A 6 0.08 -25.78 1.61
C ILE A 6 1.47 -26.00 1.04
N SER A 7 2.10 -24.97 0.45
CA SER A 7 3.49 -25.08 -0.02
C SER A 7 4.41 -25.48 1.12
N SER A 8 4.17 -24.92 2.32
CA SER A 8 4.92 -25.24 3.54
C SER A 8 4.69 -26.68 4.02
N ALA A 9 3.52 -27.28 3.78
CA ALA A 9 3.23 -28.65 4.18
C ALA A 9 3.74 -29.68 3.15
N ILE A 10 3.68 -29.36 1.85
CA ILE A 10 4.26 -30.19 0.79
C ILE A 10 5.79 -30.20 0.88
N LEU A 11 6.41 -29.03 1.12
CA LEU A 11 7.85 -28.92 1.37
C LEU A 11 8.28 -29.68 2.65
N ARG A 12 7.47 -29.65 3.71
CA ARG A 12 7.72 -30.44 4.94
C ARG A 12 7.46 -31.94 4.73
N ALA A 13 6.49 -32.33 3.92
CA ALA A 13 6.24 -33.72 3.56
C ALA A 13 7.37 -34.29 2.68
N THR A 14 8.01 -33.48 1.82
CA THR A 14 9.24 -33.90 1.11
C THR A 14 10.46 -34.05 2.04
N ALA A 15 10.43 -33.47 3.26
CA ALA A 15 11.56 -33.46 4.18
C ALA A 15 11.53 -34.52 5.32
N SER A 16 10.43 -35.28 5.51
CA SER A 16 10.33 -36.29 6.58
C SER A 16 10.60 -37.73 6.10
N GLN A 17 11.01 -38.65 6.99
CA GLN A 17 11.32 -40.06 6.70
C GLN A 17 10.11 -41.03 6.69
N THR A 18 8.87 -40.58 6.40
CA THR A 18 7.73 -41.52 6.22
C THR A 18 7.65 -42.10 4.81
N SER A 19 7.09 -43.31 4.65
CA SER A 19 6.95 -43.99 3.36
C SER A 19 6.18 -43.14 2.34
N LYS A 20 6.57 -43.20 1.06
CA LYS A 20 6.00 -42.38 -0.03
C LYS A 20 4.47 -42.50 -0.13
N ASP A 21 3.92 -43.66 0.20
CA ASP A 21 2.48 -43.94 0.08
C ASP A 21 1.64 -43.22 1.15
N LYS A 22 2.10 -43.19 2.41
CA LYS A 22 1.40 -42.45 3.48
C LYS A 22 1.35 -40.94 3.21
N LYS A 23 2.37 -40.41 2.53
CA LYS A 23 2.43 -38.99 2.15
C LYS A 23 1.45 -38.64 1.04
N LEU A 24 1.32 -39.52 0.04
CA LEU A 24 0.38 -39.35 -1.06
C LEU A 24 -1.06 -39.37 -0.56
N GLU A 25 -1.41 -40.31 0.31
CA GLU A 25 -2.77 -40.41 0.88
C GLU A 25 -3.13 -39.21 1.77
N ALA A 26 -2.20 -38.76 2.63
CA ALA A 26 -2.42 -37.54 3.41
C ALA A 26 -2.58 -36.29 2.53
N ALA A 27 -1.89 -36.23 1.39
CA ALA A 27 -2.01 -35.13 0.44
C ALA A 27 -3.34 -35.20 -0.33
N LYS A 28 -3.78 -36.38 -0.77
CA LYS A 28 -5.09 -36.61 -1.43
C LYS A 28 -6.24 -36.13 -0.55
N GLU A 29 -6.26 -36.59 0.70
CA GLU A 29 -7.28 -36.23 1.68
C GLU A 29 -7.35 -34.71 1.92
N LYS A 30 -6.20 -34.04 1.95
CA LYS A 30 -6.14 -32.58 2.09
C LYS A 30 -6.70 -31.84 0.87
N VAL A 31 -6.42 -32.30 -0.35
CA VAL A 31 -6.98 -31.70 -1.58
C VAL A 31 -8.49 -31.96 -1.65
N LYS A 32 -8.94 -33.16 -1.25
CA LYS A 32 -10.35 -33.55 -1.17
C LYS A 32 -11.16 -32.57 -0.31
N ARG A 33 -10.73 -32.35 0.94
CA ARG A 33 -11.36 -31.38 1.87
C ARG A 33 -11.43 -29.95 1.31
N GLN A 34 -10.46 -29.55 0.50
CA GLN A 34 -10.44 -28.22 -0.11
C GLN A 34 -11.47 -28.09 -1.23
N ILE A 35 -11.63 -29.13 -2.05
CA ILE A 35 -12.65 -29.16 -3.09
C ILE A 35 -14.05 -29.22 -2.45
N GLU A 36 -14.23 -30.02 -1.40
CA GLU A 36 -15.48 -30.09 -0.62
C GLU A 36 -15.84 -28.73 0.00
N TYR A 37 -14.88 -28.05 0.64
CA TYR A 37 -15.10 -26.70 1.17
C TYR A 37 -15.44 -25.69 0.07
N ALA A 38 -14.78 -25.76 -1.09
CA ALA A 38 -15.10 -24.91 -2.22
C ALA A 38 -16.53 -25.13 -2.73
N LEU A 39 -16.95 -26.39 -2.86
CA LEU A 39 -18.30 -26.77 -3.25
C LEU A 39 -19.34 -26.31 -2.22
N SER A 40 -19.08 -26.48 -0.91
CA SER A 40 -20.01 -26.06 0.14
C SER A 40 -20.19 -24.53 0.21
N VAL A 41 -19.12 -23.76 -0.02
CA VAL A 41 -19.20 -22.29 -0.12
C VAL A 41 -20.06 -21.87 -1.32
N ILE A 42 -19.86 -22.51 -2.48
CA ILE A 42 -20.66 -22.22 -3.67
C ILE A 42 -22.14 -22.54 -3.42
N GLU A 43 -22.43 -23.72 -2.86
CA GLU A 43 -23.79 -24.16 -2.55
C GLU A 43 -24.48 -23.20 -1.57
N ASN A 44 -23.82 -22.85 -0.46
CA ASN A 44 -24.35 -21.91 0.53
C ASN A 44 -24.63 -20.52 -0.08
N LEU A 45 -23.74 -20.03 -0.94
CA LEU A 45 -23.94 -18.74 -1.63
C LEU A 45 -25.11 -18.80 -2.60
N THR A 46 -25.24 -19.85 -3.41
CA THR A 46 -26.37 -20.02 -4.32
C THR A 46 -27.70 -20.19 -3.61
N LYS A 47 -27.71 -20.84 -2.43
CA LYS A 47 -28.91 -20.98 -1.59
C LYS A 47 -29.31 -19.66 -0.93
N LYS A 48 -28.33 -18.92 -0.41
CA LYS A 48 -28.56 -17.61 0.23
C LYS A 48 -28.96 -16.55 -0.78
N PHE A 49 -28.51 -16.66 -2.03
CA PHE A 49 -28.73 -15.68 -3.09
C PHE A 49 -29.20 -16.35 -4.39
N PRO A 50 -30.51 -16.65 -4.53
CA PRO A 50 -31.05 -17.41 -5.66
C PRO A 50 -30.88 -16.74 -7.04
N GLY A 51 -30.52 -15.44 -7.07
CA GLY A 51 -30.19 -14.71 -8.31
C GLY A 51 -28.77 -14.94 -8.84
N ILE A 52 -27.89 -15.57 -8.07
CA ILE A 52 -26.51 -15.84 -8.46
C ILE A 52 -26.45 -17.10 -9.32
N LYS A 53 -25.96 -16.96 -10.57
CA LYS A 53 -25.77 -18.09 -11.50
C LYS A 53 -24.30 -18.46 -11.57
N CYS A 54 -23.94 -19.63 -11.05
CA CYS A 54 -22.60 -20.20 -11.22
C CYS A 54 -22.51 -21.02 -12.52
N ASP A 55 -21.34 -21.04 -13.16
CA ASP A 55 -21.10 -21.88 -14.36
C ASP A 55 -21.12 -23.37 -13.97
N ALA A 56 -22.21 -24.06 -14.30
CA ALA A 56 -22.43 -25.47 -14.00
C ALA A 56 -21.24 -26.35 -14.42
N ARG A 57 -20.62 -26.07 -15.57
CA ARG A 57 -19.47 -26.84 -16.08
C ARG A 57 -18.24 -26.76 -15.18
N LYS A 58 -18.10 -25.66 -14.42
CA LYS A 58 -16.99 -25.50 -13.46
C LYS A 58 -17.28 -26.20 -12.14
N ILE A 59 -18.55 -26.21 -11.70
CA ILE A 59 -19.00 -26.98 -10.54
C ILE A 59 -18.85 -28.47 -10.81
N ASP A 60 -19.35 -28.96 -11.95
CA ASP A 60 -19.19 -30.35 -12.39
C ASP A 60 -17.71 -30.69 -12.55
N GLY A 61 -16.93 -29.73 -13.01
CA GLY A 61 -15.48 -29.81 -13.04
C GLY A 61 -14.81 -29.99 -11.67
N LEU A 62 -15.36 -29.44 -10.59
CA LEU A 62 -14.86 -29.64 -9.23
C LEU A 62 -15.32 -31.00 -8.68
N LYS A 63 -16.57 -31.39 -8.93
CA LYS A 63 -17.09 -32.73 -8.57
C LYS A 63 -16.30 -33.84 -9.24
N PHE A 64 -16.01 -33.70 -10.54
CA PHE A 64 -15.17 -34.63 -11.29
C PHE A 64 -13.78 -34.77 -10.67
N LEU A 65 -13.13 -33.66 -10.28
CA LEU A 65 -11.83 -33.70 -9.62
C LEU A 65 -11.91 -34.40 -8.26
N LEU A 66 -13.00 -34.22 -7.52
CA LEU A 66 -13.24 -34.88 -6.24
C LEU A 66 -13.31 -36.41 -6.39
N GLU A 67 -14.01 -36.90 -7.42
CA GLU A 67 -14.13 -38.33 -7.73
C GLU A 67 -12.84 -38.97 -8.25
N HIS A 68 -11.89 -38.15 -8.75
CA HIS A 68 -10.68 -38.63 -9.42
C HIS A 68 -9.39 -38.43 -8.62
N ILE A 69 -9.44 -37.70 -7.50
CA ILE A 69 -8.25 -37.45 -6.64
C ILE A 69 -7.63 -38.76 -6.13
N ASP A 70 -8.45 -39.74 -5.79
CA ASP A 70 -7.97 -41.01 -5.24
C ASP A 70 -7.16 -41.82 -6.28
N LYS A 71 -7.34 -41.51 -7.58
CA LYS A 71 -6.62 -42.13 -8.70
C LYS A 71 -5.22 -41.54 -8.93
N ALA A 72 -4.84 -40.44 -8.26
CA ALA A 72 -3.51 -39.87 -8.39
C ALA A 72 -2.45 -40.87 -7.92
N LYS A 73 -1.51 -41.23 -8.80
CA LYS A 73 -0.47 -42.23 -8.53
C LYS A 73 0.76 -41.64 -7.86
N ASN A 74 0.92 -40.31 -7.92
CA ASN A 74 2.07 -39.59 -7.41
C ASN A 74 1.71 -38.13 -7.08
N ILE A 75 2.65 -37.43 -6.43
CA ILE A 75 2.47 -36.04 -5.99
C ILE A 75 2.34 -35.05 -7.17
N GLU A 76 2.97 -35.32 -8.31
CA GLU A 76 2.89 -34.42 -9.48
C GLU A 76 1.50 -34.47 -10.14
N GLU A 77 0.90 -35.65 -10.27
CA GLU A 77 -0.50 -35.80 -10.68
C GLU A 77 -1.44 -35.08 -9.70
N LEU A 78 -1.22 -35.22 -8.40
CA LEU A 78 -2.01 -34.53 -7.38
C LEU A 78 -1.86 -33.00 -7.46
N LYS A 79 -0.66 -32.49 -7.75
CA LYS A 79 -0.43 -31.05 -8.01
C LYS A 79 -1.19 -30.58 -9.25
N ALA A 80 -1.29 -31.40 -10.30
CA ALA A 80 -2.09 -31.09 -11.47
C ALA A 80 -3.59 -31.02 -11.14
N PHE A 81 -4.13 -32.01 -10.41
CA PHE A 81 -5.51 -31.97 -9.89
C PHE A 81 -5.79 -30.72 -9.06
N GLN A 82 -4.86 -30.35 -8.17
CA GLN A 82 -4.95 -29.15 -7.35
C GLN A 82 -4.91 -27.86 -8.20
N GLY A 83 -4.04 -27.79 -9.21
CA GLY A 83 -3.96 -26.66 -10.13
C GLY A 83 -5.29 -26.44 -10.88
N CYS A 84 -5.89 -27.53 -11.37
CA CYS A 84 -7.20 -27.49 -12.00
C CYS A 84 -8.30 -27.05 -11.04
N ALA A 85 -8.33 -27.57 -9.81
CA ALA A 85 -9.31 -27.17 -8.79
C ALA A 85 -9.20 -25.68 -8.46
N LYS A 86 -7.96 -25.18 -8.28
CA LYS A 86 -7.69 -23.77 -7.99
C LYS A 86 -8.15 -22.85 -9.11
N TYR A 87 -7.90 -23.23 -10.37
CA TYR A 87 -8.34 -22.46 -11.53
C TYR A 87 -9.87 -22.38 -11.61
N LYS A 88 -10.57 -23.52 -11.45
CA LYS A 88 -12.04 -23.57 -11.50
C LYS A 88 -12.67 -22.78 -10.34
N TYR A 89 -12.15 -22.92 -9.12
CA TYR A 89 -12.63 -22.16 -7.96
C TYR A 89 -12.40 -20.66 -8.12
N ARG A 90 -11.21 -20.23 -8.57
CA ARG A 90 -10.91 -18.82 -8.80
C ARG A 90 -11.87 -18.19 -9.81
N TYR A 91 -12.13 -18.88 -10.92
CA TYR A 91 -13.08 -18.43 -11.93
C TYR A 91 -14.49 -18.27 -11.35
N LEU A 92 -14.97 -19.27 -10.61
CA LEU A 92 -16.28 -19.20 -9.94
C LEU A 92 -16.34 -18.05 -8.92
N HIS A 93 -15.28 -17.86 -8.14
CA HIS A 93 -15.18 -16.76 -7.17
C HIS A 93 -15.17 -15.38 -7.85
N GLU A 94 -14.49 -15.22 -8.98
CA GLU A 94 -14.49 -13.98 -9.75
C GLU A 94 -15.88 -13.68 -10.36
N GLN A 95 -16.59 -14.71 -10.83
CA GLN A 95 -17.98 -14.60 -11.29
C GLN A 95 -18.91 -14.19 -10.15
N LEU A 96 -18.75 -14.79 -8.96
CA LEU A 96 -19.52 -14.42 -7.77
C LEU A 96 -19.30 -12.95 -7.39
N ILE A 97 -18.05 -12.47 -7.42
CA ILE A 97 -17.73 -11.05 -7.18
C ILE A 97 -18.36 -10.15 -8.24
N LEU A 98 -18.32 -10.56 -9.51
CA LEU A 98 -18.88 -9.75 -10.59
C LEU A 98 -20.39 -9.62 -10.45
N GLN A 99 -21.08 -10.73 -10.18
CA GLN A 99 -22.52 -10.75 -10.00
C GLN A 99 -22.94 -10.04 -8.69
N SER A 100 -22.15 -10.14 -7.63
CA SER A 100 -22.39 -9.38 -6.39
C SER A 100 -22.21 -7.87 -6.58
N LYS A 101 -21.33 -7.44 -7.50
CA LYS A 101 -21.21 -6.02 -7.88
C LYS A 101 -22.41 -5.51 -8.66
N THR A 102 -23.11 -6.38 -9.38
CA THR A 102 -24.32 -6.04 -10.15
C THR A 102 -25.59 -6.14 -9.30
N ALA A 103 -25.61 -6.97 -8.26
CA ALA A 103 -26.74 -7.17 -7.36
C ALA A 103 -26.67 -6.25 -6.11
N SER A 104 -27.36 -5.10 -6.18
CA SER A 104 -27.71 -4.15 -5.10
C SER A 104 -26.58 -3.52 -4.25
N ASN A 105 -26.74 -2.24 -3.92
CA ASN A 105 -25.86 -1.46 -3.03
C ASN A 105 -25.77 -2.01 -1.60
N GLU A 106 -26.76 -2.79 -1.15
CA GLU A 106 -26.80 -3.37 0.20
C GLU A 106 -25.74 -4.47 0.41
N LEU A 107 -25.32 -5.16 -0.64
CA LEU A 107 -24.35 -6.27 -0.53
C LEU A 107 -22.90 -5.80 -0.34
N LYS A 108 -22.61 -4.52 -0.68
CA LYS A 108 -21.27 -3.93 -0.56
C LYS A 108 -20.93 -3.60 0.88
N ASP A 109 -21.88 -3.11 1.66
CA ASP A 109 -21.60 -2.61 3.01
C ASP A 109 -21.33 -3.75 4.01
N GLU A 110 -21.92 -4.93 3.81
CA GLU A 110 -21.75 -6.07 4.74
C GLU A 110 -20.52 -6.96 4.41
N ILE A 111 -20.11 -7.06 3.13
CA ILE A 111 -18.97 -7.91 2.70
C ILE A 111 -17.62 -7.20 2.82
N LEU A 112 -17.60 -5.87 2.85
CA LEU A 112 -16.39 -5.06 3.03
C LEU A 112 -15.99 -4.86 4.50
N GLU A 113 -16.89 -5.07 5.46
CA GLU A 113 -16.62 -4.86 6.90
C GLU A 113 -15.59 -5.85 7.50
N ASP A 114 -15.36 -7.01 6.88
CA ASP A 114 -14.43 -8.04 7.36
C ASP A 114 -13.14 -8.17 6.52
N LYS A 115 -12.97 -7.39 5.43
CA LYS A 115 -11.90 -7.64 4.43
C LYS A 115 -10.74 -6.65 4.40
N GLU A 116 -10.76 -5.55 5.15
CA GLU A 116 -9.70 -4.53 5.09
C GLU A 116 -8.34 -5.00 5.68
N ASP A 117 -8.25 -6.17 6.34
CA ASP A 117 -7.00 -6.62 6.98
C ASP A 117 -6.13 -7.61 6.17
N VAL A 118 -6.53 -8.07 4.98
CA VAL A 118 -5.76 -9.10 4.26
C VAL A 118 -5.76 -8.90 2.73
N PHE A 119 -4.56 -8.66 2.17
CA PHE A 119 -4.14 -8.72 0.74
C PHE A 119 -3.92 -7.39 -0.02
N GLY A 120 -2.73 -6.79 0.16
CA GLY A 120 -2.23 -5.59 -0.55
C GLY A 120 -1.53 -5.81 -1.91
N LEU A 121 -1.74 -6.93 -2.61
CA LEU A 121 -1.02 -7.18 -3.89
C LEU A 121 -1.83 -6.89 -5.16
N GLY A 122 -3.10 -6.47 -5.04
CA GLY A 122 -4.00 -6.19 -6.18
C GLY A 122 -4.17 -4.71 -6.54
N ALA A 123 -3.41 -3.80 -5.93
CA ALA A 123 -3.67 -2.35 -5.98
C ALA A 123 -3.16 -1.63 -7.24
N PHE A 124 -2.29 -2.25 -8.05
CA PHE A 124 -1.62 -1.58 -9.17
C PHE A 124 -2.24 -1.92 -10.53
N THR A 125 -3.54 -1.69 -10.67
CA THR A 125 -4.24 -1.66 -11.97
C THR A 125 -4.82 -0.27 -12.20
N SER A 126 -4.83 0.21 -13.45
CA SER A 126 -5.19 1.57 -13.88
C SER A 126 -6.65 2.01 -13.64
N GLN A 127 -7.38 1.36 -12.73
CA GLN A 127 -8.80 1.58 -12.43
C GLN A 127 -9.09 1.83 -10.94
N ARG A 128 -8.06 2.08 -10.12
CA ARG A 128 -8.20 2.33 -8.68
C ARG A 128 -7.86 3.77 -8.32
N SER A 129 -8.48 4.28 -7.26
CA SER A 129 -8.28 5.66 -6.79
C SER A 129 -6.87 5.86 -6.24
N LEU A 130 -6.34 7.10 -6.28
CA LEU A 130 -5.01 7.44 -5.75
C LEU A 130 -4.85 7.00 -4.27
N ALA A 131 -5.90 7.16 -3.45
CA ALA A 131 -5.86 6.76 -2.03
C ALA A 131 -5.59 5.25 -1.81
N GLU A 132 -6.07 4.38 -2.72
CA GLU A 132 -5.81 2.94 -2.68
C GLU A 132 -4.38 2.59 -3.15
N GLN A 133 -3.81 3.41 -4.02
CA GLN A 133 -2.43 3.26 -4.49
C GLN A 133 -1.43 3.76 -3.42
N ASP A 134 -1.75 4.86 -2.74
CA ASP A 134 -0.94 5.46 -1.67
C ASP A 134 -0.77 4.48 -0.49
N SER A 135 -1.88 3.89 -0.03
CA SER A 135 -1.87 2.90 1.07
C SER A 135 -1.10 1.62 0.69
N ALA A 136 -1.14 1.21 -0.58
CA ALA A 136 -0.40 0.05 -1.07
C ALA A 136 1.11 0.30 -1.21
N LEU A 137 1.51 1.53 -1.55
CA LEU A 137 2.91 1.94 -1.67
C LEU A 137 3.57 2.12 -0.30
N GLU A 138 2.86 2.71 0.66
CA GLU A 138 3.34 2.81 2.04
C GLU A 138 3.58 1.41 2.64
N TRP A 139 2.64 0.49 2.41
CA TRP A 139 2.80 -0.91 2.80
C TRP A 139 3.99 -1.59 2.10
N LEU A 140 4.17 -1.39 0.79
CA LEU A 140 5.29 -1.98 0.04
C LEU A 140 6.66 -1.46 0.50
N SER A 141 6.76 -0.18 0.86
CA SER A 141 7.98 0.42 1.40
C SER A 141 8.33 -0.14 2.77
N GLN A 142 7.33 -0.24 3.67
CA GLN A 142 7.52 -0.89 4.97
C GLN A 142 7.96 -2.34 4.79
N VAL A 143 7.33 -3.11 3.90
CA VAL A 143 7.71 -4.51 3.63
C VAL A 143 9.13 -4.61 3.08
N ALA A 144 9.52 -3.72 2.16
CA ALA A 144 10.85 -3.71 1.54
C ALA A 144 11.98 -3.56 2.56
N SER A 145 11.79 -2.74 3.60
CA SER A 145 12.78 -2.51 4.67
C SER A 145 13.12 -3.77 5.49
N TYR A 146 12.28 -4.81 5.45
CA TYR A 146 12.44 -6.05 6.22
C TYR A 146 12.92 -7.26 5.40
N LEU A 147 13.11 -7.13 4.09
CA LEU A 147 13.44 -8.26 3.22
C LEU A 147 14.94 -8.62 3.28
N LYS A 148 15.23 -9.90 3.53
CA LYS A 148 16.60 -10.42 3.41
C LYS A 148 16.94 -10.65 1.93
N LYS A 149 18.23 -10.65 1.59
CA LYS A 149 18.69 -10.97 0.21
C LYS A 149 18.12 -12.29 -0.34
N SER A 150 17.83 -13.24 0.54
CA SER A 150 17.28 -14.57 0.22
C SER A 150 15.76 -14.62 0.03
N ASP A 151 15.01 -13.51 0.22
CA ASP A 151 13.55 -13.55 0.15
C ASP A 151 13.04 -13.71 -1.30
N PRO A 152 12.18 -14.71 -1.58
CA PRO A 152 11.71 -15.02 -2.94
C PRO A 152 10.81 -13.94 -3.55
N TYR A 153 10.34 -12.98 -2.75
CA TYR A 153 9.52 -11.85 -3.19
C TYR A 153 10.33 -10.56 -3.39
N ARG A 154 11.60 -10.51 -2.94
CA ARG A 154 12.48 -9.34 -3.01
C ARG A 154 12.57 -8.78 -4.42
N HIS A 155 12.75 -9.64 -5.42
CA HIS A 155 12.86 -9.22 -6.81
C HIS A 155 11.58 -8.54 -7.36
N LYS A 156 10.39 -9.04 -7.00
CA LYS A 156 9.11 -8.46 -7.45
C LYS A 156 8.82 -7.12 -6.80
N ILE A 157 9.11 -6.99 -5.50
CA ILE A 157 8.93 -5.74 -4.76
C ILE A 157 9.92 -4.69 -5.27
N ILE A 158 11.18 -5.07 -5.53
CA ILE A 158 12.18 -4.20 -6.17
C ILE A 158 11.71 -3.73 -7.55
N GLN A 159 11.14 -4.60 -8.39
CA GLN A 159 10.61 -4.21 -9.70
C GLN A 159 9.48 -3.19 -9.59
N VAL A 160 8.57 -3.35 -8.63
CA VAL A 160 7.49 -2.37 -8.39
C VAL A 160 8.06 -1.05 -7.90
N LEU A 161 9.01 -1.06 -6.96
CA LEU A 161 9.65 0.15 -6.46
C LEU A 161 10.48 0.88 -7.53
N LYS A 162 11.23 0.15 -8.36
CA LYS A 162 11.97 0.72 -9.52
C LYS A 162 11.00 1.33 -10.51
N LYS A 163 9.93 0.61 -10.86
CA LYS A 163 8.88 1.12 -11.75
C LYS A 163 8.25 2.42 -11.22
N VAL A 164 7.95 2.49 -9.91
CA VAL A 164 7.42 3.71 -9.28
C VAL A 164 8.45 4.85 -9.29
N ALA A 165 9.72 4.56 -9.00
CA ALA A 165 10.78 5.58 -9.08
C ALA A 165 10.97 6.09 -10.53
N ASP A 166 10.94 5.19 -11.52
CA ASP A 166 11.20 5.49 -12.93
C ASP A 166 10.00 6.18 -13.62
N GLU A 167 8.77 5.76 -13.31
CA GLU A 167 7.54 6.33 -13.92
C GLU A 167 7.22 7.71 -13.36
N TYR A 168 7.60 8.00 -12.12
CA TYR A 168 7.19 9.23 -11.43
C TYR A 168 8.35 10.18 -11.09
N GLY A 169 9.61 9.71 -11.17
CA GLY A 169 10.81 10.53 -10.93
C GLY A 169 11.13 11.55 -12.02
N ALA A 170 10.55 11.42 -13.22
CA ALA A 170 10.88 12.24 -14.39
C ALA A 170 10.04 13.55 -14.54
N GLY A 171 9.57 14.14 -13.44
CA GLY A 171 9.00 15.50 -13.44
C GLY A 171 7.48 15.61 -13.25
N VAL A 172 6.82 14.64 -12.64
CA VAL A 172 5.38 14.71 -12.32
C VAL A 172 5.17 15.50 -11.02
N LYS A 173 4.45 16.63 -11.08
CA LYS A 173 4.13 17.50 -9.93
C LYS A 173 3.03 16.95 -9.00
N ASP A 174 2.35 15.86 -9.41
CA ASP A 174 1.08 15.42 -8.81
C ASP A 174 1.17 14.25 -7.83
N LEU A 175 2.34 13.64 -7.63
CA LEU A 175 2.52 12.57 -6.65
C LEU A 175 3.08 13.14 -5.33
N ASP A 176 2.57 12.65 -4.21
CA ASP A 176 3.07 12.98 -2.88
C ASP A 176 4.59 12.69 -2.79
N ASN A 177 5.40 13.73 -2.56
CA ASN A 177 6.85 13.66 -2.48
C ASN A 177 7.33 12.60 -1.48
N ARG A 178 6.51 12.28 -0.45
CA ARG A 178 6.81 11.24 0.54
C ARG A 178 6.86 9.85 -0.08
N ILE A 179 6.00 9.57 -1.06
CA ILE A 179 5.88 8.24 -1.69
C ILE A 179 7.10 7.97 -2.57
N LEU A 180 7.45 8.96 -3.42
CA LEU A 180 8.62 8.87 -4.29
C LEU A 180 9.91 8.76 -3.45
N PHE A 181 10.02 9.57 -2.39
CA PHE A 181 11.14 9.49 -1.46
C PHE A 181 11.24 8.11 -0.77
N SER A 182 10.12 7.59 -0.26
CA SER A 182 10.07 6.28 0.43
C SER A 182 10.47 5.12 -0.49
N ALA A 183 10.10 5.20 -1.79
CA ALA A 183 10.52 4.24 -2.80
C ALA A 183 12.03 4.31 -3.08
N VAL A 184 12.58 5.52 -3.28
CA VAL A 184 14.02 5.72 -3.54
C VAL A 184 14.86 5.33 -2.30
N ALA A 185 14.44 5.70 -1.10
CA ALA A 185 15.10 5.32 0.15
C ALA A 185 15.12 3.80 0.35
N SER A 186 14.01 3.12 0.05
CA SER A 186 13.93 1.66 0.08
C SER A 186 14.88 1.01 -0.94
N LEU A 187 15.01 1.56 -2.14
CA LEU A 187 15.95 1.07 -3.15
C LEU A 187 17.42 1.25 -2.71
N VAL A 188 17.75 2.37 -2.05
CA VAL A 188 19.09 2.60 -1.48
C VAL A 188 19.38 1.61 -0.35
N ALA A 189 18.44 1.43 0.59
CA ALA A 189 18.60 0.49 1.71
C ALA A 189 18.78 -0.96 1.24
N LEU A 190 18.17 -1.31 0.11
CA LEU A 190 18.32 -2.63 -0.52
C LEU A 190 19.60 -2.79 -1.35
N GLY A 191 20.40 -1.73 -1.52
CA GLY A 191 21.62 -1.71 -2.33
C GLY A 191 21.36 -1.73 -3.85
N GLU A 192 20.16 -1.34 -4.27
CA GLU A 192 19.70 -1.40 -5.67
C GLU A 192 19.90 -0.08 -6.42
N THR A 193 20.20 1.02 -5.71
CA THR A 193 20.63 2.30 -6.29
C THR A 193 21.73 2.91 -5.43
N LYS A 194 22.53 3.81 -6.00
CA LYS A 194 23.65 4.42 -5.29
C LYS A 194 23.15 5.50 -4.31
N PRO A 195 23.73 5.63 -3.10
CA PRO A 195 23.33 6.66 -2.12
C PRO A 195 23.35 8.09 -2.66
N GLU A 196 24.20 8.38 -3.64
CA GLU A 196 24.34 9.67 -4.31
C GLU A 196 23.03 10.13 -4.97
N TYR A 197 22.22 9.20 -5.53
CA TYR A 197 20.92 9.55 -6.11
C TYR A 197 19.91 10.04 -5.08
N LEU A 198 19.96 9.51 -3.86
CA LEU A 198 19.09 9.96 -2.77
C LEU A 198 19.55 11.31 -2.22
N VAL A 199 20.86 11.59 -2.26
CA VAL A 199 21.44 12.90 -1.92
C VAL A 199 21.04 13.94 -2.97
N GLU A 200 21.21 13.64 -4.26
CA GLU A 200 20.76 14.52 -5.35
C GLU A 200 19.24 14.76 -5.29
N PHE A 201 18.45 13.70 -5.04
CA PHE A 201 16.99 13.82 -4.87
C PHE A 201 16.59 14.76 -3.74
N LEU A 202 17.30 14.71 -2.60
CA LEU A 202 17.07 15.58 -1.44
C LEU A 202 17.55 17.02 -1.70
N LEU A 203 18.71 17.17 -2.33
CA LEU A 203 19.28 18.48 -2.66
C LEU A 203 18.41 19.23 -3.68
N ASP A 204 17.80 18.53 -4.64
CA ASP A 204 16.87 19.12 -5.62
C ASP A 204 15.51 19.51 -5.04
N ARG A 205 15.18 19.03 -3.84
CA ARG A 205 13.90 19.30 -3.17
C ARG A 205 14.05 20.02 -1.85
N VAL A 206 15.24 20.53 -1.53
CA VAL A 206 15.53 21.14 -0.21
C VAL A 206 14.59 22.33 0.07
N ASP A 207 14.24 23.10 -0.95
CA ASP A 207 13.31 24.23 -0.84
C ASP A 207 11.86 23.75 -0.57
N SER A 208 11.48 22.56 -1.06
CA SER A 208 10.16 21.95 -0.81
C SER A 208 10.03 21.35 0.60
N ILE A 209 11.16 21.01 1.23
CA ILE A 209 11.21 20.43 2.58
C ILE A 209 10.89 21.49 3.66
N GLU A 210 11.17 22.77 3.39
CA GLU A 210 10.78 23.88 4.28
C GLU A 210 9.27 24.12 4.30
N GLU A 211 8.58 23.91 3.17
CA GLU A 211 7.14 24.21 3.04
C GLU A 211 6.23 23.04 3.47
N GLU A 212 6.69 21.79 3.42
CA GLU A 212 5.92 20.60 3.81
C GLU A 212 6.38 19.97 5.13
N GLU A 213 5.80 20.41 6.26
CA GLU A 213 6.05 19.90 7.62
C GLU A 213 5.97 18.36 7.73
N THR A 214 5.11 17.70 6.94
CA THR A 214 4.99 16.23 6.92
C THR A 214 6.06 15.51 6.11
N LEU A 215 6.65 16.16 5.10
CA LEU A 215 7.79 15.64 4.34
C LEU A 215 9.07 15.79 5.18
N HIS A 216 9.18 16.90 5.90
CA HIS A 216 10.22 17.20 6.87
C HIS A 216 10.38 16.08 7.92
N ASP A 217 9.32 15.73 8.64
CA ASP A 217 9.37 14.68 9.69
C ASP A 217 9.70 13.28 9.13
N ALA A 218 9.19 12.94 7.94
CA ALA A 218 9.42 11.64 7.31
C ALA A 218 10.89 11.46 6.85
N ILE A 219 11.47 12.51 6.27
CA ILE A 219 12.87 12.54 5.82
C ILE A 219 13.81 12.45 7.03
N LEU A 220 13.53 13.25 8.06
CA LEU A 220 14.36 13.33 9.26
C LEU A 220 14.36 12.01 10.06
N SER A 221 13.18 11.40 10.27
CA SER A 221 13.04 10.25 11.17
C SER A 221 13.53 8.90 10.62
N SER A 222 13.51 8.70 9.30
CA SER A 222 13.68 7.36 8.71
C SER A 222 14.95 7.18 7.87
N ALA A 223 15.40 8.23 7.16
CA ALA A 223 16.42 8.09 6.12
C ALA A 223 17.69 8.90 6.41
N LEU A 224 17.56 10.07 7.05
CA LEU A 224 18.69 10.96 7.33
C LEU A 224 19.84 10.27 8.09
N PRO A 225 19.63 9.43 9.12
CA PRO A 225 20.73 8.76 9.82
C PRO A 225 21.53 7.81 8.92
N PHE A 226 20.87 7.16 7.94
CA PHE A 226 21.52 6.27 6.99
C PHE A 226 22.33 7.04 5.95
N ILE A 227 21.75 8.13 5.43
CA ILE A 227 22.38 9.02 4.45
C ILE A 227 23.63 9.67 5.03
N LEU A 228 23.52 10.22 6.25
CA LEU A 228 24.64 10.84 6.95
C LEU A 228 25.77 9.84 7.21
N ASN A 229 25.43 8.60 7.60
CA ASN A 229 26.42 7.54 7.80
C ASN A 229 27.15 7.16 6.50
N GLU A 230 26.45 7.10 5.35
CA GLU A 230 27.08 6.79 4.06
C GLU A 230 27.91 7.96 3.50
N ILE A 231 27.44 9.20 3.65
CA ILE A 231 28.20 10.41 3.28
C ILE A 231 29.52 10.49 4.09
N ILE A 232 29.46 10.22 5.40
CA ILE A 232 30.62 10.22 6.29
C ILE A 232 31.58 9.06 5.97
N LYS A 233 31.07 7.86 5.67
CA LYS A 233 31.90 6.67 5.40
C LYS A 233 32.69 6.73 4.08
N LYS A 234 32.20 7.45 3.07
CA LYS A 234 32.72 7.37 1.69
C LYS A 234 33.55 8.58 1.22
N ASN A 235 33.89 9.52 2.09
CA ASN A 235 34.61 10.75 1.72
C ASN A 235 33.95 11.57 0.58
N ASN A 236 32.68 11.33 0.26
CA ASN A 236 31.95 12.00 -0.83
C ASN A 236 31.74 13.51 -0.57
N PHE A 237 32.01 13.98 0.65
CA PHE A 237 31.94 15.39 1.05
C PHE A 237 32.79 16.31 0.17
N LEU A 238 34.00 15.87 -0.21
CA LEU A 238 34.94 16.64 -1.03
C LEU A 238 34.52 16.74 -2.50
N ASN A 239 33.78 15.76 -3.02
CA ASN A 239 33.31 15.76 -4.41
C ASN A 239 32.08 16.64 -4.60
N LEU A 240 31.16 16.65 -3.63
CA LEU A 240 29.97 17.51 -3.66
C LEU A 240 30.33 19.02 -3.62
N GLN A 241 31.50 19.40 -3.13
CA GLN A 241 31.94 20.80 -3.05
C GLN A 241 32.51 21.40 -4.33
N LYS A 242 32.91 20.57 -5.30
CA LYS A 242 33.43 21.08 -6.58
C LYS A 242 32.34 21.79 -7.41
N HIS A 243 31.07 21.62 -7.03
CA HIS A 243 29.93 22.27 -7.65
C HIS A 243 29.35 23.34 -6.71
N LYS A 244 29.38 24.61 -7.15
CA LYS A 244 28.87 25.78 -6.41
C LYS A 244 27.43 25.60 -5.92
N GLU A 245 26.58 25.01 -6.76
CA GLU A 245 25.16 24.76 -6.47
C GLU A 245 24.95 23.73 -5.36
N SER A 246 25.73 22.65 -5.36
CA SER A 246 25.67 21.62 -4.32
C SER A 246 26.12 22.14 -2.96
N LYS A 247 27.08 23.09 -2.92
CA LYS A 247 27.50 23.77 -1.69
C LYS A 247 26.37 24.60 -1.07
N GLU A 248 25.67 25.39 -1.88
CA GLU A 248 24.54 26.22 -1.42
C GLU A 248 23.38 25.36 -0.89
N LYS A 249 23.04 24.28 -1.61
CA LYS A 249 22.01 23.31 -1.17
C LYS A 249 22.42 22.57 0.13
N LEU A 250 23.71 22.28 0.33
CA LEU A 250 24.26 21.70 1.57
C LEU A 250 24.21 22.68 2.75
N GLU A 251 24.51 23.96 2.53
CA GLU A 251 24.38 25.01 3.56
C GLU A 251 22.93 25.19 3.99
N LYS A 252 21.97 25.19 3.05
CA LYS A 252 20.54 25.20 3.35
C LYS A 252 20.11 23.98 4.19
N LEU A 253 20.46 22.77 3.76
CA LEU A 253 20.17 21.54 4.51
C LEU A 253 20.75 21.59 5.93
N TYR A 254 21.96 22.11 6.09
CA TYR A 254 22.57 22.30 7.41
C TYR A 254 21.78 23.27 8.31
N GLN A 255 21.28 24.40 7.77
CA GLN A 255 20.45 25.32 8.57
C GLN A 255 19.13 24.67 9.00
N VAL A 256 18.43 23.97 8.07
CA VAL A 256 17.19 23.23 8.38
C VAL A 256 17.41 22.19 9.49
N LEU A 257 18.53 21.46 9.45
CA LEU A 257 18.88 20.48 10.49
C LEU A 257 19.27 21.11 11.82
N LYS A 258 19.90 22.29 11.80
CA LYS A 258 20.31 23.02 12.99
C LYS A 258 19.11 23.61 13.74
N GLU A 259 18.10 24.04 13.00
CA GLU A 259 16.91 24.70 13.55
C GLU A 259 15.83 23.71 14.00
N SER A 260 15.78 22.51 13.41
CA SER A 260 14.82 21.47 13.82
C SER A 260 15.20 20.76 15.13
N ASP A 261 14.20 20.52 15.99
CA ASP A 261 14.36 19.76 17.24
C ASP A 261 14.86 18.32 16.99
N PHE A 262 14.44 17.72 15.89
CA PHE A 262 14.90 16.41 15.48
C PHE A 262 16.36 16.43 14.99
N GLY A 263 16.73 17.38 14.14
CA GLY A 263 18.11 17.52 13.65
C GLY A 263 19.11 17.77 14.79
N ARG A 264 18.74 18.59 15.78
CA ARG A 264 19.53 18.77 17.01
C ARG A 264 19.70 17.49 17.83
N ARG A 265 18.69 16.61 17.87
CA ARG A 265 18.73 15.35 18.64
C ARG A 265 19.45 14.21 17.94
N TYR A 266 19.34 14.12 16.61
CA TYR A 266 19.73 12.92 15.86
C TYR A 266 20.76 13.16 14.75
N ALA A 267 20.99 14.41 14.34
CA ALA A 267 22.00 14.79 13.33
C ALA A 267 23.22 15.51 13.93
N GLY A 268 23.41 15.46 15.25
CA GLY A 268 24.48 16.17 15.96
C GLY A 268 25.89 15.87 15.42
N GLY A 269 26.15 14.64 14.97
CA GLY A 269 27.43 14.27 14.35
C GLY A 269 27.70 14.97 13.01
N PHE A 270 26.66 15.12 12.17
CA PHE A 270 26.77 15.88 10.92
C PHE A 270 26.88 17.39 11.18
N ILE A 271 26.07 17.92 12.11
CA ILE A 271 26.12 19.34 12.48
C ILE A 271 27.50 19.70 13.03
N ALA A 272 28.09 18.84 13.87
CA ALA A 272 29.44 19.02 14.40
C ALA A 272 30.50 18.92 13.30
N ALA A 273 30.44 17.89 12.44
CA ALA A 273 31.40 17.70 11.35
C ALA A 273 31.35 18.86 10.32
N TYR A 274 30.15 19.35 9.98
CA TYR A 274 29.99 20.48 9.06
C TYR A 274 30.45 21.80 9.69
N ARG A 275 30.19 22.01 10.99
CA ARG A 275 30.66 23.19 11.72
C ARG A 275 32.19 23.21 11.85
N GLU A 276 32.80 22.10 12.26
CA GLU A 276 34.26 21.97 12.37
C GLU A 276 34.93 22.20 11.00
N PHE A 277 34.29 21.75 9.93
CA PHE A 277 34.72 22.02 8.56
C PHE A 277 34.60 23.49 8.16
N LEU A 278 33.50 24.19 8.50
CA LEU A 278 33.35 25.63 8.26
C LEU A 278 34.40 26.46 9.02
N GLU A 279 34.78 26.02 10.21
CA GLU A 279 35.74 26.70 11.08
C GLU A 279 37.20 26.45 10.66
N LYS A 280 37.53 25.28 10.08
CA LYS A 280 38.90 24.89 9.72
C LYS A 280 38.96 24.04 8.43
N PRO A 281 38.79 24.65 7.24
CA PRO A 281 38.73 23.92 5.97
C PRO A 281 39.98 23.08 5.66
N GLU A 282 41.15 23.51 6.17
CA GLU A 282 42.46 22.89 5.90
C GLU A 282 42.83 21.75 6.87
N ALA A 283 42.08 21.56 7.97
CA ALA A 283 42.43 20.62 9.04
C ALA A 283 41.86 19.20 8.85
N VAL A 284 40.95 19.00 7.89
CA VAL A 284 40.30 17.70 7.63
C VAL A 284 41.11 16.90 6.62
N SER A 285 42.25 16.36 7.04
CA SER A 285 42.99 15.37 6.24
C SER A 285 42.33 13.98 6.35
N GLU A 286 42.43 13.18 5.29
CA GLU A 286 41.90 11.80 5.15
C GLU A 286 42.18 10.86 6.34
N LYS A 287 43.17 11.20 7.16
CA LYS A 287 43.66 10.39 8.28
C LYS A 287 42.81 10.55 9.56
N LYS A 288 42.19 11.71 9.81
CA LYS A 288 41.44 11.98 11.06
C LYS A 288 39.99 11.47 11.05
N VAL A 289 39.37 11.34 9.88
CA VAL A 289 37.98 10.82 9.75
C VAL A 289 37.88 9.33 10.09
N LYS A 290 39.00 8.58 9.97
CA LYS A 290 39.05 7.14 10.30
C LYS A 290 39.05 6.83 11.81
N GLU A 291 39.24 7.83 12.68
CA GLU A 291 39.41 7.62 14.13
C GLU A 291 38.16 7.88 14.97
N ILE A 292 37.02 8.27 14.36
CA ILE A 292 35.75 8.38 15.09
C ILE A 292 35.15 6.98 15.28
N PRO A 293 35.09 6.39 16.50
CA PRO A 293 34.72 5.00 16.64
C PRO A 293 33.19 4.81 16.58
N PRO A 294 32.68 3.86 15.78
CA PRO A 294 31.27 3.48 15.77
C PRO A 294 30.99 2.48 16.90
N LYS A 295 31.18 2.89 18.16
CA LYS A 295 30.85 2.04 19.31
C LYS A 295 29.64 2.61 20.04
N LYS A 296 28.42 2.34 19.52
CA LYS A 296 27.19 2.16 20.32
C LYS A 296 25.88 1.84 19.57
N LEU A 297 25.88 1.49 18.28
CA LEU A 297 24.62 1.34 17.51
C LEU A 297 24.38 -0.02 16.82
N ALA A 298 25.15 -1.06 17.11
CA ALA A 298 24.93 -2.39 16.53
C ALA A 298 25.10 -3.53 17.54
N VAL A 299 24.15 -3.66 18.47
CA VAL A 299 23.90 -4.93 19.18
C VAL A 299 22.38 -5.07 19.35
N LEU A 300 21.70 -5.54 18.30
CA LEU A 300 20.37 -6.13 18.43
C LEU A 300 20.29 -7.37 17.53
N ASP A 301 19.99 -8.49 18.18
CA ASP A 301 19.56 -9.80 17.67
C ASP A 301 20.48 -10.60 16.72
N ARG A 302 21.41 -11.32 17.32
CA ARG A 302 21.61 -12.74 16.95
C ARG A 302 21.17 -13.61 18.14
N PRO A 303 20.28 -14.59 17.95
CA PRO A 303 19.95 -15.52 19.03
C PRO A 303 21.23 -16.24 19.48
N ARG A 304 21.41 -16.32 20.79
CA ARG A 304 22.52 -17.04 21.43
C ARG A 304 22.36 -18.52 21.08
N LYS A 305 23.42 -19.17 20.58
CA LYS A 305 23.42 -20.61 20.29
C LYS A 305 23.48 -21.36 21.63
N ILE A 306 22.40 -22.04 22.01
CA ILE A 306 22.28 -22.81 23.25
C ILE A 306 22.57 -24.27 22.94
N THR A 307 23.73 -24.77 23.37
CA THR A 307 24.19 -26.13 23.05
C THR A 307 24.11 -27.11 24.22
N ASP A 308 23.86 -26.61 25.43
CA ASP A 308 23.86 -27.37 26.68
C ASP A 308 22.81 -26.78 27.65
N ILE A 309 22.22 -27.63 28.49
CA ILE A 309 21.18 -27.23 29.43
C ILE A 309 21.65 -26.24 30.51
N SER A 310 22.94 -26.25 30.85
CA SER A 310 23.57 -25.30 31.77
C SER A 310 23.60 -23.87 31.22
N MET A 311 23.43 -23.70 29.90
CA MET A 311 23.33 -22.41 29.23
C MET A 311 21.91 -21.84 29.20
N VAL A 312 20.91 -22.64 29.62
CA VAL A 312 19.51 -22.23 29.68
C VAL A 312 19.31 -21.25 30.83
N SER A 313 19.02 -20.01 30.48
CA SER A 313 18.77 -18.92 31.43
C SER A 313 17.33 -18.39 31.37
N SER A 314 16.51 -18.95 30.48
CA SER A 314 15.13 -18.54 30.25
C SER A 314 14.30 -19.66 29.63
N MET A 315 12.97 -19.49 29.61
CA MET A 315 12.07 -20.44 28.92
C MET A 315 12.32 -20.47 27.42
N ALA A 316 12.66 -19.31 26.83
CA ALA A 316 13.01 -19.24 25.42
C ALA A 316 14.29 -20.04 25.12
N ASP A 317 15.29 -20.02 26.00
CA ASP A 317 16.50 -20.85 25.86
C ASP A 317 16.16 -22.34 25.94
N LEU A 318 15.26 -22.73 26.85
CA LEU A 318 14.83 -24.12 27.01
C LEU A 318 14.04 -24.62 25.80
N LEU A 319 13.10 -23.81 25.29
CA LEU A 319 12.33 -24.11 24.09
C LEU A 319 13.20 -24.09 22.83
N THR A 320 14.24 -23.25 22.78
CA THR A 320 15.23 -23.24 21.69
C THR A 320 16.08 -24.51 21.73
N LEU A 321 16.57 -24.90 22.91
CA LEU A 321 17.30 -26.16 23.12
C LEU A 321 16.44 -27.37 22.74
N TYR A 322 15.17 -27.38 23.16
CA TYR A 322 14.19 -28.40 22.74
C TYR A 322 13.96 -28.37 21.23
N GLY A 323 13.65 -27.22 20.63
CA GLY A 323 13.32 -27.10 19.21
C GLY A 323 14.48 -27.41 18.25
N GLU A 324 15.74 -27.19 18.68
CA GLU A 324 16.92 -27.61 17.92
C GLU A 324 17.14 -29.13 17.99
N LYS A 325 16.87 -29.75 19.15
CA LYS A 325 17.09 -31.18 19.42
C LYS A 325 15.89 -32.08 19.03
N ASP A 326 14.69 -31.52 18.97
CA ASP A 326 13.42 -32.23 18.71
C ASP A 326 13.10 -32.43 17.22
N LYS A 327 13.93 -31.93 16.30
CA LYS A 327 13.72 -32.16 14.85
C LYS A 327 13.68 -33.66 14.47
N ASN A 328 14.10 -34.56 15.36
CA ASN A 328 14.14 -36.01 15.15
C ASN A 328 13.55 -36.88 16.30
N ARG A 329 12.87 -36.34 17.34
CA ARG A 329 12.69 -37.09 18.62
C ARG A 329 11.31 -37.06 19.32
N ASN A 330 10.21 -36.68 18.66
CA ASN A 330 8.82 -36.76 19.19
C ASN A 330 8.61 -36.10 20.59
N GLY A 331 9.24 -34.96 20.86
CA GLY A 331 8.99 -34.14 22.05
C GLY A 331 9.74 -34.58 23.31
N LYS A 332 10.85 -35.33 23.20
CA LYS A 332 11.57 -35.94 24.33
C LYS A 332 13.08 -35.60 24.31
N LEU A 333 13.63 -35.19 25.46
CA LEU A 333 15.09 -35.03 25.69
C LEU A 333 15.65 -36.26 26.39
N GLU A 334 16.81 -36.78 25.96
CA GLU A 334 17.48 -37.92 26.61
C GLU A 334 18.28 -37.45 27.83
N VAL A 335 18.21 -38.21 28.93
CA VAL A 335 18.88 -37.89 30.21
C VAL A 335 20.41 -37.77 30.09
N GLY A 336 21.02 -38.44 29.11
CA GLY A 336 22.48 -38.36 28.85
C GLY A 336 23.01 -36.99 28.44
N GLU A 337 22.14 -36.03 28.11
CA GLU A 337 22.51 -34.67 27.71
C GLU A 337 22.46 -33.65 28.86
N LEU A 338 22.22 -34.13 30.09
CA LEU A 338 22.21 -33.33 31.30
C LEU A 338 23.56 -33.38 32.02
N SER A 339 23.92 -32.29 32.72
CA SER A 339 25.05 -32.35 33.66
C SER A 339 24.83 -33.44 34.71
N GLU A 340 25.90 -34.08 35.17
CA GLU A 340 25.87 -35.19 36.13
C GLU A 340 25.07 -34.87 37.41
N LYS A 341 25.02 -33.59 37.79
CA LYS A 341 24.20 -33.06 38.90
C LYS A 341 22.70 -33.14 38.64
N ALA A 342 22.25 -32.84 37.42
CA ALA A 342 20.83 -32.87 37.06
C ALA A 342 20.31 -34.30 36.88
N VAL A 343 21.17 -35.24 36.46
CA VAL A 343 20.85 -36.67 36.38
C VAL A 343 20.64 -37.27 37.77
N LYS A 344 21.51 -36.94 38.75
CA LYS A 344 21.42 -37.43 40.13
C LYS A 344 20.18 -36.94 40.89
N ALA A 345 19.59 -35.82 40.47
CA ALA A 345 18.42 -35.24 41.14
C ALA A 345 17.08 -35.90 40.73
N ASN A 346 17.04 -36.70 39.67
CA ASN A 346 15.78 -37.13 39.03
C ASN A 346 15.55 -38.65 38.97
N ASP A 347 16.34 -39.44 39.69
CA ASP A 347 16.17 -40.90 39.95
C ASP A 347 15.81 -41.79 38.74
N LYS A 348 16.24 -41.40 37.53
CA LYS A 348 15.98 -42.13 36.28
C LYS A 348 17.27 -42.57 35.57
N THR A 349 17.19 -43.69 34.85
CA THR A 349 18.30 -44.24 34.06
C THR A 349 18.63 -43.37 32.83
N LYS A 350 19.89 -43.43 32.38
CA LYS A 350 20.43 -42.66 31.23
C LYS A 350 19.62 -42.76 29.93
N ASP A 351 18.80 -43.80 29.79
CA ASP A 351 18.03 -44.12 28.58
C ASP A 351 16.57 -43.65 28.63
N SER A 352 16.16 -42.99 29.71
CA SER A 352 14.79 -42.47 29.83
C SER A 352 14.66 -41.09 29.21
N ALA A 353 13.49 -40.82 28.64
CA ALA A 353 13.15 -39.52 28.08
C ALA A 353 12.54 -38.62 29.15
N LEU A 354 12.97 -37.35 29.20
CA LEU A 354 12.39 -36.34 30.07
C LEU A 354 11.23 -35.65 29.36
N SER A 355 10.13 -35.51 30.10
CA SER A 355 9.07 -34.56 29.77
C SER A 355 9.59 -33.12 29.91
N PRO A 356 8.97 -32.13 29.26
CA PRO A 356 9.39 -30.73 29.41
C PRO A 356 9.35 -30.21 30.85
N TRP A 357 8.47 -30.74 31.71
CA TRP A 357 8.48 -30.43 33.14
C TRP A 357 9.74 -30.97 33.84
N GLU A 358 10.10 -32.22 33.59
CA GLU A 358 11.29 -32.84 34.17
C GLU A 358 12.57 -32.18 33.64
N ALA A 359 12.56 -31.71 32.40
CA ALA A 359 13.65 -30.91 31.84
C ALA A 359 13.75 -29.52 32.50
N MET A 360 12.62 -28.85 32.79
CA MET A 360 12.61 -27.61 33.59
C MET A 360 13.13 -27.82 35.02
N GLU A 361 12.72 -28.90 35.69
CA GLU A 361 13.22 -29.24 37.02
C GLU A 361 14.71 -29.57 37.01
N ALA A 362 15.19 -30.26 35.96
CA ALA A 362 16.61 -30.51 35.75
C ALA A 362 17.41 -29.21 35.58
N VAL A 363 16.92 -28.23 34.80
CA VAL A 363 17.54 -26.90 34.66
C VAL A 363 17.61 -26.20 36.02
N ASN A 364 16.49 -26.15 36.74
CA ASN A 364 16.42 -25.52 38.07
C ASN A 364 17.37 -26.13 39.08
N SER A 365 17.48 -27.47 39.07
CA SER A 365 18.34 -28.21 39.98
C SER A 365 19.83 -28.09 39.63
N SER A 366 20.14 -27.78 38.37
CA SER A 366 21.51 -27.61 37.89
C SER A 366 22.11 -26.22 38.17
N GLN A 367 21.28 -25.24 38.52
CA GLN A 367 21.68 -23.83 38.70
C GLN A 367 21.66 -23.46 40.18
N SER A 368 22.59 -22.62 40.62
CA SER A 368 22.66 -22.17 42.03
C SER A 368 21.49 -21.27 42.45
N LYS A 369 20.74 -20.73 41.48
CA LYS A 369 19.45 -20.08 41.65
C LYS A 369 18.48 -20.68 40.63
N PRO A 370 17.27 -21.11 41.02
CA PRO A 370 16.31 -21.69 40.09
C PRO A 370 15.95 -20.66 39.00
N VAL A 371 16.06 -21.09 37.75
CA VAL A 371 15.76 -20.28 36.55
C VAL A 371 14.26 -20.13 36.36
N PHE A 372 13.49 -21.14 36.79
CA PHE A 372 12.04 -21.20 36.79
C PHE A 372 11.56 -21.30 38.24
N SER A 373 10.66 -20.43 38.71
CA SER A 373 10.10 -20.58 40.06
C SER A 373 9.26 -21.87 40.14
N LYS A 374 9.49 -22.69 41.18
CA LYS A 374 8.76 -23.96 41.43
C LYS A 374 7.24 -23.76 41.60
N THR A 375 6.82 -22.53 41.85
CA THR A 375 5.45 -22.09 41.89
C THR A 375 4.95 -21.73 40.48
N THR A 376 3.92 -22.45 40.03
CA THR A 376 2.79 -21.91 39.24
C THR A 376 2.65 -22.22 37.75
N ILE A 377 3.15 -23.34 37.21
CA ILE A 377 2.71 -23.77 35.87
C ILE A 377 2.41 -25.27 35.88
N GLU A 378 1.14 -25.64 36.01
CA GLU A 378 0.70 -27.01 35.76
C GLU A 378 0.37 -27.10 34.27
N LEU A 379 1.34 -27.54 33.47
CA LEU A 379 1.15 -27.77 32.05
C LEU A 379 0.24 -29.01 31.89
N GLN A 380 -1.08 -28.80 31.78
CA GLN A 380 -1.96 -29.89 31.38
C GLN A 380 -1.80 -30.14 29.88
N TRP A 381 -1.03 -31.17 29.57
CA TRP A 381 -0.87 -31.71 28.23
C TRP A 381 -2.17 -32.38 27.78
N ARG A 382 -2.87 -31.76 26.82
CA ARG A 382 -3.82 -32.49 25.97
C ARG A 382 -3.11 -32.86 24.68
N GLU A 383 -3.09 -34.15 24.37
CA GLU A 383 -2.50 -34.67 23.14
C GLU A 383 -2.98 -33.86 21.91
N GLY A 384 -2.06 -33.13 21.28
CA GLY A 384 -2.28 -32.49 19.98
C GLY A 384 -2.29 -30.96 19.92
N PHE A 385 -2.33 -30.22 21.05
CA PHE A 385 -2.39 -28.74 21.03
C PHE A 385 -1.36 -28.09 21.97
N PHE A 386 -0.27 -27.59 21.39
CA PHE A 386 0.88 -26.97 22.10
C PHE A 386 0.71 -25.48 22.44
N ASP A 387 -0.48 -24.91 22.24
CA ASP A 387 -0.69 -23.47 22.31
C ASP A 387 -1.38 -23.02 23.59
N THR A 388 -1.84 -23.90 24.48
CA THR A 388 -2.64 -23.52 25.65
C THR A 388 -1.98 -23.87 26.99
N VAL A 389 -1.82 -22.91 27.91
CA VAL A 389 -1.22 -23.11 29.24
C VAL A 389 -2.16 -22.63 30.35
N TYR A 390 -2.42 -23.47 31.35
CA TYR A 390 -3.26 -23.12 32.51
C TYR A 390 -2.42 -22.63 33.68
N LEU A 391 -2.84 -21.52 34.30
CA LEU A 391 -2.16 -20.96 35.47
C LEU A 391 -2.89 -21.34 36.75
N LYS A 392 -2.18 -21.95 37.71
CA LYS A 392 -2.76 -22.38 38.99
C LYS A 392 -3.03 -21.19 39.93
N THR A 393 -2.10 -20.23 39.98
CA THR A 393 -2.23 -18.97 40.71
C THR A 393 -1.82 -17.81 39.80
N ASP A 394 -2.17 -16.59 40.17
CA ASP A 394 -1.75 -15.42 39.43
C ASP A 394 -0.22 -15.39 39.28
N SER A 395 0.28 -15.14 38.06
CA SER A 395 1.70 -15.27 37.73
C SER A 395 2.17 -14.12 36.86
N PHE A 396 3.38 -13.61 37.12
CA PHE A 396 4.02 -12.63 36.24
C PHE A 396 4.74 -13.34 35.10
N ILE A 397 4.40 -12.97 33.86
CA ILE A 397 5.08 -13.45 32.65
C ILE A 397 5.40 -12.21 31.81
N ASN A 398 6.69 -12.00 31.50
CA ASN A 398 7.19 -10.83 30.78
C ASN A 398 6.72 -9.49 31.39
N GLY A 399 6.68 -9.41 32.72
CA GLY A 399 6.26 -8.20 33.46
C GLY A 399 4.76 -7.96 33.51
N ILE A 400 3.94 -8.84 32.93
CA ILE A 400 2.46 -8.76 32.97
C ILE A 400 1.95 -9.84 33.92
N LYS A 401 1.07 -9.49 34.85
CA LYS A 401 0.49 -10.44 35.81
C LYS A 401 -0.76 -11.08 35.19
N TYR A 402 -0.70 -12.36 34.86
CA TYR A 402 -1.83 -13.10 34.33
C TYR A 402 -2.61 -13.78 35.46
N LYS A 403 -3.93 -13.88 35.28
CA LYS A 403 -4.84 -14.50 36.24
C LYS A 403 -4.65 -16.01 36.24
N GLY A 404 -4.47 -16.58 37.43
CA GLY A 404 -4.59 -18.01 37.66
C GLY A 404 -5.85 -18.33 38.46
N GLY A 405 -6.06 -19.62 38.73
CA GLY A 405 -7.18 -20.07 39.56
C GLY A 405 -7.94 -21.28 39.01
N GLY A 406 -7.31 -22.11 38.18
CA GLY A 406 -7.88 -23.38 37.73
C GLY A 406 -8.15 -23.46 36.23
N LYS A 407 -8.98 -24.42 35.81
CA LYS A 407 -9.21 -24.82 34.41
C LYS A 407 -9.90 -23.76 33.53
N ASP A 408 -10.36 -22.66 34.13
CA ASP A 408 -11.11 -21.62 33.41
C ASP A 408 -10.21 -20.53 32.82
N TRP A 409 -8.95 -20.45 33.26
CA TRP A 409 -8.01 -19.41 32.82
C TRP A 409 -6.82 -20.04 32.13
N TYR A 410 -6.65 -19.71 30.85
CA TYR A 410 -5.55 -20.19 30.04
C TYR A 410 -4.85 -19.05 29.29
N LEU A 411 -3.58 -19.27 29.02
CA LEU A 411 -2.75 -18.48 28.11
C LEU A 411 -2.72 -19.18 26.76
N ILE A 412 -2.69 -18.40 25.69
CA ILE A 412 -2.32 -18.87 24.35
C ILE A 412 -0.87 -18.49 24.10
N LEU A 413 -0.05 -19.42 23.62
CA LEU A 413 1.36 -19.21 23.29
C LEU A 413 1.61 -19.28 21.78
N ASP A 414 2.48 -18.40 21.27
CA ASP A 414 3.01 -18.47 19.91
C ASP A 414 3.84 -19.76 19.79
N ARG A 415 3.44 -20.62 18.85
CA ARG A 415 4.03 -21.96 18.69
C ARG A 415 5.53 -21.95 18.33
N LYS A 416 6.05 -20.86 17.78
CA LYS A 416 7.45 -20.77 17.33
C LYS A 416 8.36 -20.20 18.39
N THR A 417 7.86 -19.27 19.19
CA THR A 417 8.65 -18.47 20.12
C THR A 417 8.35 -18.81 21.58
N GLY A 418 7.24 -19.51 21.86
CA GLY A 418 6.74 -19.77 23.20
C GLY A 418 6.26 -18.53 23.94
N GLN A 419 6.20 -17.38 23.28
CA GLN A 419 5.74 -16.14 23.89
C GLN A 419 4.23 -16.17 24.05
N VAL A 420 3.72 -15.56 25.13
CA VAL A 420 2.28 -15.38 25.31
C VAL A 420 1.73 -14.53 24.16
N GLU A 421 0.73 -15.05 23.46
CA GLU A 421 -0.09 -14.35 22.46
C GLU A 421 -1.40 -13.86 23.06
N GLN A 422 -1.96 -14.56 24.03
CA GLN A 422 -3.22 -14.16 24.65
C GLN A 422 -3.31 -14.64 26.09
N GLY A 423 -3.97 -13.89 26.97
CA GLY A 423 -4.23 -14.37 28.33
C GLY A 423 -5.06 -13.41 29.19
N PRO A 424 -5.82 -13.94 30.17
CA PRO A 424 -6.58 -13.14 31.13
C PRO A 424 -5.65 -12.42 32.11
N LEU A 425 -5.87 -11.13 32.33
CA LEU A 425 -5.12 -10.31 33.28
C LEU A 425 -5.57 -10.58 34.72
N ALA A 426 -4.61 -10.62 35.65
CA ALA A 426 -4.86 -10.56 37.09
C ALA A 426 -5.29 -9.14 37.53
N PRO A 427 -5.81 -8.95 38.77
CA PRO A 427 -6.08 -7.61 39.30
C PRO A 427 -4.83 -6.71 39.30
N GLY A 428 -5.02 -5.40 39.09
CA GLY A 428 -3.99 -4.38 39.23
C GLY A 428 -3.02 -4.21 38.04
N ASN A 429 -3.28 -4.87 36.90
CA ASN A 429 -2.45 -4.67 35.70
C ASN A 429 -2.77 -3.34 35.03
N LYS A 430 -1.70 -2.62 34.65
CA LYS A 430 -1.78 -1.45 33.79
C LYS A 430 -1.15 -1.75 32.44
N ILE A 431 -1.94 -1.67 31.37
CA ILE A 431 -1.44 -1.78 30.00
C ILE A 431 -1.44 -0.38 29.41
N TYR A 432 -0.25 0.14 29.06
CA TYR A 432 -0.05 1.53 28.62
C TYR A 432 -0.64 2.58 29.59
N GLY A 433 -0.52 2.33 30.89
CA GLY A 433 -1.04 3.20 31.94
C GLY A 433 -2.54 3.06 32.22
N ILE A 434 -3.26 2.25 31.42
CA ILE A 434 -4.69 1.98 31.59
C ILE A 434 -4.86 0.75 32.49
N GLU A 435 -5.55 0.92 33.60
CA GLU A 435 -5.85 -0.18 34.53
C GLU A 435 -7.01 -1.03 34.01
N PHE A 436 -6.77 -2.33 33.90
CA PHE A 436 -7.78 -3.29 33.45
C PHE A 436 -8.20 -4.20 34.61
N LYS A 437 -9.50 -4.46 34.73
CA LYS A 437 -10.01 -5.41 35.72
C LYS A 437 -9.55 -6.83 35.43
N ALA A 438 -9.51 -7.63 36.49
CA ALA A 438 -9.17 -9.05 36.41
C ALA A 438 -10.12 -9.79 35.44
N GLY A 439 -9.56 -10.69 34.64
CA GLY A 439 -10.29 -11.42 33.60
C GLY A 439 -10.33 -10.73 32.24
N THR A 440 -9.83 -9.49 32.11
CA THR A 440 -9.61 -8.85 30.81
C THR A 440 -8.63 -9.68 30.00
N VAL A 441 -9.00 -10.08 28.78
CA VAL A 441 -8.13 -10.92 27.96
C VAL A 441 -7.23 -10.04 27.10
N LEU A 442 -5.95 -10.02 27.43
CA LEU A 442 -4.92 -9.30 26.69
C LEU A 442 -4.44 -10.14 25.51
N THR A 443 -4.38 -9.55 24.32
CA THR A 443 -3.72 -10.10 23.14
C THR A 443 -2.41 -9.37 22.89
N LEU A 444 -1.35 -10.14 22.69
CA LEU A 444 0.01 -9.73 22.40
C LEU A 444 0.38 -10.14 20.96
N LYS A 445 1.15 -9.30 20.28
CA LYS A 445 1.82 -9.63 19.01
C LYS A 445 3.30 -9.35 19.18
N LYS A 446 4.13 -10.40 19.10
CA LYS A 446 5.58 -10.32 19.36
C LYS A 446 5.87 -9.69 20.74
N GLY A 447 5.13 -10.12 21.76
CA GLY A 447 5.25 -9.62 23.13
C GLY A 447 4.70 -8.22 23.39
N ARG A 448 4.16 -7.51 22.38
CA ARG A 448 3.55 -6.18 22.54
C ARG A 448 2.03 -6.25 22.63
N PRO A 449 1.38 -5.57 23.59
CA PRO A 449 -0.07 -5.42 23.64
C PRO A 449 -0.63 -4.84 22.34
N VAL A 450 -1.55 -5.58 21.70
CA VAL A 450 -2.24 -5.12 20.48
C VAL A 450 -3.74 -5.02 20.66
N ALA A 451 -4.34 -5.81 21.56
CA ALA A 451 -5.76 -5.71 21.86
C ALA A 451 -6.08 -6.20 23.27
N VAL A 452 -7.20 -5.75 23.81
CA VAL A 452 -7.78 -6.24 25.07
C VAL A 452 -9.28 -6.48 24.89
N LEU A 453 -9.77 -7.67 25.25
CA LEU A 453 -11.19 -7.99 25.30
C LEU A 453 -11.74 -7.63 26.68
N LEU A 454 -12.73 -6.74 26.69
CA LEU A 454 -13.29 -6.18 27.92
C LEU A 454 -14.34 -7.10 28.55
N PRO A 455 -14.22 -7.49 29.84
CA PRO A 455 -15.23 -8.27 30.53
C PRO A 455 -16.42 -7.39 31.01
N GLU A 456 -16.21 -6.08 31.08
CA GLU A 456 -17.18 -5.07 31.51
C GLU A 456 -16.93 -3.75 30.78
N ASN A 457 -17.81 -2.76 30.95
CA ASN A 457 -17.54 -1.44 30.40
C ASN A 457 -16.40 -0.79 31.19
N ILE A 458 -15.49 -0.11 30.49
CA ILE A 458 -14.42 0.65 31.14
C ILE A 458 -14.35 2.05 30.54
N THR A 459 -13.95 3.03 31.35
CA THR A 459 -13.72 4.40 30.88
C THR A 459 -12.23 4.64 30.71
N VAL A 460 -11.82 4.99 29.50
CA VAL A 460 -10.43 5.39 29.19
C VAL A 460 -10.46 6.75 28.52
N HIS A 461 -9.74 7.73 29.09
CA HIS A 461 -9.71 9.11 28.59
C HIS A 461 -11.11 9.70 28.34
N ASN A 462 -12.02 9.57 29.31
CA ASN A 462 -13.42 10.01 29.24
C ASN A 462 -14.28 9.31 28.17
N ILE A 463 -13.80 8.21 27.58
CA ILE A 463 -14.55 7.39 26.63
C ILE A 463 -14.91 6.08 27.29
N GLU A 464 -16.21 5.77 27.38
CA GLU A 464 -16.70 4.51 27.91
C GLU A 464 -16.76 3.46 26.80
N TYR A 465 -15.95 2.40 26.92
CA TYR A 465 -15.86 1.31 25.97
C TYR A 465 -16.75 0.13 26.39
N LYS A 466 -17.36 -0.52 25.40
CA LYS A 466 -18.41 -1.54 25.58
C LYS A 466 -17.83 -2.90 26.02
N LYS A 467 -18.45 -3.50 27.04
CA LYS A 467 -18.18 -4.88 27.46
C LYS A 467 -18.35 -5.90 26.33
N GLY A 468 -17.58 -6.98 26.37
CA GLY A 468 -17.58 -8.05 25.38
C GLY A 468 -17.01 -7.63 24.02
N LYS A 469 -16.34 -6.47 23.94
CA LYS A 469 -15.68 -5.96 22.74
C LYS A 469 -14.23 -5.63 23.01
N ASN A 470 -13.45 -5.54 21.93
CA ASN A 470 -12.03 -5.24 22.02
C ASN A 470 -11.76 -3.73 22.00
N ILE A 471 -10.73 -3.32 22.75
CA ILE A 471 -9.94 -2.13 22.46
C ILE A 471 -8.68 -2.59 21.75
N ILE A 472 -8.32 -1.96 20.64
CA ILE A 472 -7.12 -2.24 19.84
C ILE A 472 -6.15 -1.09 20.03
N PHE A 473 -4.85 -1.37 20.13
CA PHE A 473 -3.80 -0.39 20.32
C PHE A 473 -2.91 -0.23 19.09
N HIS A 474 -2.41 0.98 18.91
CA HIS A 474 -1.24 1.28 18.10
C HIS A 474 0.02 0.72 18.74
N GLU A 475 1.11 0.60 17.97
CA GLU A 475 2.40 0.15 18.52
C GLU A 475 2.96 1.08 19.61
N ASN A 476 2.60 2.37 19.57
CA ASN A 476 2.97 3.35 20.58
C ASN A 476 2.12 3.28 21.86
N GLY A 477 1.17 2.33 21.93
CA GLY A 477 0.31 2.09 23.08
C GLY A 477 -0.93 2.96 23.19
N ARG A 478 -1.14 3.90 22.26
CA ARG A 478 -2.40 4.64 22.17
C ARG A 478 -3.50 3.74 21.61
N ILE A 479 -4.75 4.05 21.93
CA ILE A 479 -5.90 3.33 21.38
C ILE A 479 -5.96 3.60 19.88
N TYR A 480 -5.99 2.54 19.08
CA TYR A 480 -6.29 2.58 17.65
C TYR A 480 -7.79 2.54 17.41
N SER A 481 -8.53 1.66 18.11
CA SER A 481 -9.98 1.62 18.00
C SER A 481 -10.65 0.95 19.19
N GLY A 482 -11.95 1.20 19.36
CA GLY A 482 -12.78 0.53 20.35
C GLY A 482 -14.27 0.78 20.13
N TYR A 483 -15.13 -0.03 20.75
CA TYR A 483 -16.59 0.10 20.62
C TYR A 483 -17.15 0.97 21.75
N LEU A 484 -17.94 1.98 21.42
CA LEU A 484 -18.54 2.87 22.41
C LEU A 484 -19.65 2.18 23.19
N ALA A 485 -19.67 2.31 24.52
CA ALA A 485 -20.75 1.78 25.36
C ALA A 485 -22.03 2.61 25.28
N LYS A 486 -21.89 3.93 25.10
CA LYS A 486 -22.98 4.92 25.00
C LYS A 486 -22.66 5.97 23.95
N ASN A 487 -23.65 6.77 23.56
CA ASN A 487 -23.42 7.92 22.69
C ASN A 487 -22.40 8.84 23.37
N THR A 488 -21.33 9.17 22.66
CA THR A 488 -20.18 9.89 23.25
C THR A 488 -19.88 11.12 22.41
N THR A 489 -19.97 12.30 23.02
CA THR A 489 -19.57 13.56 22.40
C THR A 489 -18.08 13.77 22.59
N LEU A 490 -17.35 13.91 21.49
CA LEU A 490 -15.90 14.09 21.47
C LEU A 490 -15.53 15.28 20.60
N LYS A 491 -14.48 15.98 21.02
CA LYS A 491 -13.95 17.13 20.29
C LYS A 491 -13.08 16.66 19.12
N VAL A 492 -13.45 17.07 17.91
CA VAL A 492 -12.67 16.84 16.68
C VAL A 492 -12.31 18.21 16.09
N GLY A 493 -11.04 18.61 16.28
CA GLY A 493 -10.62 19.98 16.00
C GLY A 493 -11.37 20.97 16.89
N GLU A 494 -12.12 21.89 16.29
CA GLU A 494 -12.93 22.90 17.00
C GLU A 494 -14.38 22.48 17.22
N GLN A 495 -14.76 21.26 16.84
CA GLN A 495 -16.16 20.84 16.77
C GLN A 495 -16.44 19.71 17.76
N ASP A 496 -17.58 19.79 18.44
CA ASP A 496 -18.10 18.70 19.26
C ASP A 496 -18.97 17.78 18.42
N ILE A 497 -18.59 16.50 18.34
CA ILE A 497 -19.24 15.50 17.50
C ILE A 497 -19.71 14.33 18.37
N THR A 498 -21.00 14.00 18.30
CA THR A 498 -21.57 12.87 19.03
C THR A 498 -21.54 11.60 18.20
N PHE A 499 -20.76 10.62 18.65
CA PHE A 499 -20.64 9.30 18.03
C PHE A 499 -21.59 8.29 18.68
N SER A 500 -22.12 7.37 17.89
CA SER A 500 -23.19 6.46 18.31
C SER A 500 -22.69 5.28 19.17
N ALA A 501 -23.50 4.93 20.17
CA ALA A 501 -23.30 3.75 21.01
C ALA A 501 -23.24 2.46 20.18
N GLY A 502 -22.49 1.47 20.67
CA GLY A 502 -22.37 0.16 20.04
C GLY A 502 -21.52 0.12 18.77
N ASN A 503 -21.09 1.29 18.25
CA ASN A 503 -20.27 1.40 17.05
C ASN A 503 -18.80 1.61 17.40
N ARG A 504 -17.92 1.21 16.47
CA ARG A 504 -16.48 1.35 16.63
C ARG A 504 -16.04 2.77 16.27
N ILE A 505 -15.25 3.39 17.14
CA ILE A 505 -14.51 4.62 16.87
C ILE A 505 -13.04 4.28 16.64
N TYR A 506 -12.40 5.03 15.75
CA TYR A 506 -11.01 4.82 15.35
C TYR A 506 -10.21 6.10 15.57
N PHE A 507 -8.95 5.93 15.95
CA PHE A 507 -8.01 6.99 16.21
C PHE A 507 -6.72 6.77 15.42
N ASP A 508 -6.07 7.86 15.03
CA ASP A 508 -4.73 7.81 14.48
C ASP A 508 -3.66 7.58 15.56
N GLU A 509 -2.40 7.43 15.17
CA GLU A 509 -1.28 7.23 16.10
C GLU A 509 -1.07 8.42 17.05
N LYS A 510 -1.61 9.59 16.71
CA LYS A 510 -1.60 10.78 17.57
C LYS A 510 -2.74 10.77 18.60
N GLY A 511 -3.63 9.78 18.55
CA GLY A 511 -4.82 9.67 19.41
C GLY A 511 -5.97 10.55 18.97
N ARG A 512 -5.91 11.13 17.75
CA ARG A 512 -6.98 11.96 17.19
C ARG A 512 -7.98 11.08 16.48
N ILE A 513 -9.25 11.48 16.50
CA ILE A 513 -10.32 10.71 15.87
C ILE A 513 -10.10 10.68 14.35
N ASN A 514 -10.07 9.47 13.80
CA ASN A 514 -9.91 9.21 12.37
C ASN A 514 -11.25 8.89 11.70
N LYS A 515 -12.09 8.05 12.32
CA LYS A 515 -13.44 7.74 11.78
C LYS A 515 -14.37 7.24 12.88
N GLY A 516 -15.67 7.45 12.69
CA GLY A 516 -16.72 6.99 13.62
C GLY A 516 -18.12 7.08 13.01
N MET A 517 -19.10 6.52 13.69
CA MET A 517 -20.51 6.57 13.29
C MET A 517 -21.22 7.71 14.02
N LEU A 518 -21.92 8.59 13.31
CA LEU A 518 -22.65 9.71 13.92
C LEU A 518 -23.88 9.21 14.68
N ALA A 519 -24.15 9.78 15.86
CA ALA A 519 -25.36 9.49 16.63
C ALA A 519 -26.59 10.25 16.11
N ASN A 520 -26.39 11.50 15.68
CA ASN A 520 -27.43 12.42 15.22
C ASN A 520 -27.01 13.06 13.89
N ASP A 521 -27.97 13.67 13.20
CA ASP A 521 -27.64 14.55 12.08
C ASP A 521 -26.81 15.71 12.63
N ALA A 522 -25.63 15.92 12.07
CA ALA A 522 -24.64 16.84 12.63
C ALA A 522 -24.31 17.95 11.61
N PRO A 523 -24.61 19.24 11.91
CA PRO A 523 -24.08 20.36 11.14
C PRO A 523 -22.61 20.53 11.46
N LEU A 524 -21.73 20.14 10.54
CA LEU A 524 -20.28 20.20 10.75
C LEU A 524 -19.63 21.15 9.75
N ARG A 525 -18.68 21.94 10.24
CA ARG A 525 -17.88 22.86 9.45
C ARG A 525 -16.88 22.10 8.59
N VAL A 526 -16.95 22.32 7.28
CA VAL A 526 -15.99 21.88 6.29
C VAL A 526 -15.49 23.10 5.52
N GLY A 527 -14.21 23.45 5.73
CA GLY A 527 -13.67 24.73 5.26
C GLY A 527 -14.45 25.92 5.82
N LYS A 528 -15.09 26.69 4.94
CA LYS A 528 -15.90 27.87 5.30
C LYS A 528 -17.41 27.59 5.39
N GLN A 529 -17.84 26.35 5.12
CA GLN A 529 -19.25 25.99 4.98
C GLN A 529 -19.68 25.03 6.10
N ASN A 530 -20.94 25.12 6.53
CA ASN A 530 -21.55 24.15 7.45
C ASN A 530 -22.36 23.14 6.63
N ILE A 531 -22.07 21.85 6.80
CA ILE A 531 -22.66 20.75 6.03
C ILE A 531 -23.33 19.79 7.01
N ASN A 532 -24.57 19.41 6.74
CA ASN A 532 -25.31 18.47 7.59
C ASN A 532 -25.00 17.02 7.18
N PHE A 533 -24.33 16.29 8.06
CA PHE A 533 -24.04 14.86 7.88
C PHE A 533 -25.06 13.99 8.59
N MET A 534 -25.38 12.84 7.98
CA MET A 534 -26.49 11.96 8.36
C MET A 534 -26.19 11.13 9.62
N ALA A 535 -27.15 11.07 10.55
CA ALA A 535 -27.17 10.16 11.69
C ALA A 535 -27.04 8.70 11.25
N GLY A 536 -26.38 7.86 12.05
CA GLY A 536 -26.19 6.45 11.72
C GLY A 536 -25.34 6.23 10.47
N SER A 537 -24.61 7.26 10.01
CA SER A 537 -23.64 7.15 8.92
C SER A 537 -22.21 7.40 9.40
N ARG A 538 -21.25 6.82 8.70
CA ARG A 538 -19.83 6.99 8.99
C ARG A 538 -19.35 8.37 8.55
N ILE A 539 -18.56 8.99 9.40
CA ILE A 539 -17.78 10.18 9.09
C ILE A 539 -16.29 9.86 9.27
N SER A 540 -15.47 10.37 8.35
CA SER A 540 -14.03 10.15 8.32
C SER A 540 -13.29 11.49 8.32
N PHE A 541 -12.14 11.51 8.98
CA PHE A 541 -11.27 12.67 9.15
C PHE A 541 -9.88 12.34 8.62
N ASN A 542 -9.22 13.33 8.02
CA ASN A 542 -7.84 13.21 7.62
C ASN A 542 -6.89 13.32 8.82
N ILE A 543 -5.58 13.18 8.58
CA ILE A 543 -4.53 13.32 9.59
C ILE A 543 -4.40 14.73 10.20
N GLN A 544 -5.22 15.70 9.82
CA GLN A 544 -5.28 17.03 10.44
C GLN A 544 -6.57 17.19 11.26
N GLY A 545 -7.39 16.15 11.38
CA GLY A 545 -8.69 16.20 12.04
C GLY A 545 -9.76 16.93 11.22
N LYS A 546 -9.51 17.21 9.94
CA LYS A 546 -10.50 17.81 9.03
C LYS A 546 -11.35 16.71 8.40
N ILE A 547 -12.63 16.99 8.17
CA ILE A 547 -13.55 16.05 7.54
C ILE A 547 -13.04 15.74 6.12
N TRP A 548 -12.87 14.45 5.84
CA TRP A 548 -12.47 13.90 4.54
C TRP A 548 -13.67 13.32 3.80
N GLU A 549 -14.64 12.76 4.52
CA GLU A 549 -15.78 12.05 3.93
C GLU A 549 -16.96 11.96 4.90
N GLY A 550 -18.18 12.03 4.38
CA GLY A 550 -19.40 11.71 5.11
C GLY A 550 -20.63 11.62 4.21
N LYS A 551 -21.74 11.08 4.73
CA LYS A 551 -23.03 11.00 4.02
C LYS A 551 -23.89 12.22 4.34
N LEU A 552 -24.47 12.87 3.34
CA LEU A 552 -25.31 14.05 3.53
C LEU A 552 -26.67 13.70 4.15
N ALA A 553 -27.09 14.45 5.18
CA ALA A 553 -28.41 14.30 5.79
C ALA A 553 -29.54 14.84 4.89
N LYS A 554 -29.27 15.97 4.22
CA LYS A 554 -30.21 16.67 3.33
C LYS A 554 -29.54 17.14 2.05
N GLU A 555 -30.34 17.50 1.04
CA GLU A 555 -29.80 18.13 -0.18
C GLU A 555 -29.02 19.37 0.23
N THR A 556 -27.79 19.48 -0.26
CA THR A 556 -26.85 20.52 0.16
C THR A 556 -26.35 21.25 -1.08
N THR A 557 -26.62 22.54 -1.17
CA THR A 557 -26.09 23.40 -2.25
C THR A 557 -24.85 24.12 -1.75
N LEU A 558 -23.72 23.92 -2.43
CA LEU A 558 -22.44 24.52 -2.09
C LEU A 558 -21.96 25.43 -3.22
N GLN A 559 -21.30 26.52 -2.86
CA GLN A 559 -20.55 27.34 -3.81
C GLN A 559 -19.19 26.69 -4.04
N ILE A 560 -18.91 26.28 -5.28
CA ILE A 560 -17.64 25.69 -5.72
C ILE A 560 -17.15 26.50 -6.92
N GLY A 561 -16.05 27.24 -6.73
CA GLY A 561 -15.64 28.28 -7.67
C GLY A 561 -16.77 29.29 -7.90
N GLU A 562 -17.13 29.52 -9.15
CA GLU A 562 -18.24 30.41 -9.55
C GLU A 562 -19.60 29.71 -9.62
N GLN A 563 -19.66 28.39 -9.37
CA GLN A 563 -20.88 27.60 -9.55
C GLN A 563 -21.56 27.27 -8.22
N GLN A 564 -22.90 27.30 -8.21
CA GLN A 564 -23.71 26.69 -7.16
C GLN A 564 -24.08 25.28 -7.55
N ILE A 565 -23.66 24.29 -6.75
CA ILE A 565 -23.84 22.87 -7.06
C ILE A 565 -24.64 22.22 -5.93
N SER A 566 -25.77 21.60 -6.27
CA SER A 566 -26.63 20.87 -5.34
C SER A 566 -26.27 19.39 -5.31
N PHE A 567 -25.97 18.87 -4.11
CA PHE A 567 -25.62 17.47 -3.86
C PHE A 567 -26.75 16.72 -3.17
N LYS A 568 -26.98 15.47 -3.60
CA LYS A 568 -28.13 14.65 -3.21
C LYS A 568 -28.03 14.18 -1.76
N SER A 569 -29.12 14.30 -1.00
CA SER A 569 -29.23 13.72 0.34
C SER A 569 -29.01 12.20 0.33
N GLY A 570 -28.53 11.66 1.45
CA GLY A 570 -28.28 10.24 1.60
C GLY A 570 -27.17 9.71 0.68
N THR A 571 -26.35 10.58 0.09
CA THR A 571 -25.19 10.17 -0.71
C THR A 571 -23.90 10.61 -0.05
N ARG A 572 -22.82 9.89 -0.36
CA ARG A 572 -21.48 10.14 0.14
C ARG A 572 -20.88 11.36 -0.56
N MET A 573 -20.20 12.20 0.21
CA MET A 573 -19.43 13.33 -0.26
C MET A 573 -18.02 13.26 0.33
N THR A 574 -17.02 13.59 -0.48
CA THR A 574 -15.61 13.63 -0.06
C THR A 574 -15.06 15.05 -0.15
N PHE A 575 -14.00 15.32 0.57
CA PHE A 575 -13.37 16.64 0.65
C PHE A 575 -11.86 16.53 0.64
N TRP A 576 -11.23 17.51 -0.01
CA TRP A 576 -9.79 17.72 0.06
C TRP A 576 -9.38 18.27 1.43
N SER A 577 -8.09 18.19 1.75
CA SER A 577 -7.54 18.70 3.03
C SER A 577 -7.68 20.22 3.22
N ASN A 578 -7.90 20.98 2.14
CA ASN A 578 -8.22 22.41 2.19
C ASN A 578 -9.72 22.69 2.45
N GLY A 579 -10.55 21.64 2.57
CA GLY A 579 -11.99 21.74 2.78
C GLY A 579 -12.82 21.93 1.51
N GLN A 580 -12.19 21.97 0.32
CA GLN A 580 -12.90 21.95 -0.95
C GLN A 580 -13.55 20.59 -1.18
N VAL A 581 -14.66 20.55 -1.91
CA VAL A 581 -15.32 19.30 -2.29
C VAL A 581 -14.40 18.50 -3.22
N GLY A 582 -14.22 17.21 -2.94
CA GLY A 582 -13.50 16.27 -3.80
C GLY A 582 -14.44 15.54 -4.74
N SER A 583 -15.56 15.03 -4.23
CA SER A 583 -16.58 14.37 -5.05
C SER A 583 -17.93 14.35 -4.34
N GLY A 584 -19.02 14.29 -5.10
CA GLY A 584 -20.37 14.07 -4.56
C GLY A 584 -21.37 13.66 -5.63
N THR A 585 -22.57 13.22 -5.24
CA THR A 585 -23.64 12.89 -6.19
C THR A 585 -24.51 14.11 -6.47
N LEU A 586 -24.68 14.47 -7.74
CA LEU A 586 -25.52 15.59 -8.14
C LEU A 586 -26.99 15.37 -7.76
N ALA A 587 -27.64 16.35 -7.13
CA ALA A 587 -29.07 16.34 -6.88
C ALA A 587 -29.88 16.73 -8.13
N LYS A 588 -29.32 17.61 -8.96
CA LYS A 588 -29.94 18.19 -10.16
C LYS A 588 -28.93 18.20 -11.30
N ASP A 589 -29.42 18.30 -12.53
CA ASP A 589 -28.54 18.45 -13.69
C ASP A 589 -27.71 19.73 -13.52
N LEU A 590 -26.40 19.62 -13.73
CA LEU A 590 -25.47 20.74 -13.57
C LEU A 590 -25.06 21.26 -14.94
N THR A 591 -25.37 22.53 -15.22
CA THR A 591 -24.90 23.20 -16.44
C THR A 591 -23.59 23.91 -16.17
N ILE A 592 -22.54 23.55 -16.91
CA ILE A 592 -21.21 24.13 -16.76
C ILE A 592 -20.76 24.82 -18.05
N PRO A 593 -20.13 26.00 -17.96
CA PRO A 593 -19.49 26.63 -19.10
C PRO A 593 -18.15 25.93 -19.38
N VAL A 594 -17.91 25.57 -20.64
CA VAL A 594 -16.61 25.12 -21.14
C VAL A 594 -16.29 25.89 -22.41
N GLY A 595 -15.41 26.88 -22.28
CA GLY A 595 -15.21 27.91 -23.30
C GLY A 595 -16.54 28.60 -23.65
N LYS A 596 -16.91 28.62 -24.93
CA LYS A 596 -18.19 29.19 -25.40
C LYS A 596 -19.38 28.22 -25.32
N GLN A 597 -19.17 27.00 -24.85
CA GLN A 597 -20.19 25.95 -24.83
C GLN A 597 -20.77 25.75 -23.44
N LYS A 598 -22.01 25.23 -23.38
CA LYS A 598 -22.65 24.79 -22.15
C LYS A 598 -22.83 23.27 -22.17
N ILE A 599 -22.23 22.60 -21.20
CA ILE A 599 -22.34 21.15 -21.00
C ILE A 599 -23.29 20.91 -19.84
N ILE A 600 -24.10 19.86 -19.94
CA ILE A 600 -25.03 19.47 -18.87
C ILE A 600 -24.57 18.12 -18.33
N LEU A 601 -24.22 18.09 -17.05
CA LEU A 601 -23.88 16.88 -16.31
C LEU A 601 -25.12 16.32 -15.61
N LYS A 602 -25.25 15.01 -15.61
CA LYS A 602 -26.48 14.28 -15.27
C LYS A 602 -26.70 14.17 -13.76
N GLN A 603 -27.91 14.51 -13.31
CA GLN A 603 -28.36 14.30 -11.94
C GLN A 603 -28.26 12.83 -11.51
N GLY A 604 -28.07 12.62 -10.21
CA GLY A 604 -27.91 11.29 -9.62
C GLY A 604 -26.60 10.59 -9.98
N GLN A 605 -25.70 11.24 -10.73
CA GLN A 605 -24.36 10.75 -11.02
C GLN A 605 -23.33 11.43 -10.13
N ILE A 606 -22.19 10.75 -9.91
CA ILE A 606 -21.05 11.32 -9.19
C ILE A 606 -20.36 12.36 -10.08
N ILE A 607 -19.98 13.47 -9.48
CA ILE A 607 -19.09 14.48 -10.02
C ILE A 607 -17.83 14.53 -9.14
N GLU A 608 -16.68 14.69 -9.76
CA GLU A 608 -15.39 14.84 -9.08
C GLU A 608 -14.77 16.20 -9.38
N PHE A 609 -13.97 16.71 -8.45
CA PHE A 609 -13.33 18.02 -8.53
C PHE A 609 -11.84 17.93 -8.20
N TYR A 610 -11.03 18.77 -8.83
CA TYR A 610 -9.66 19.05 -8.43
C TYR A 610 -9.61 19.83 -7.11
N ARG A 611 -8.42 19.93 -6.51
CA ARG A 611 -8.21 20.66 -5.23
C ARG A 611 -8.55 22.15 -5.32
N ASN A 612 -8.48 22.72 -6.52
CA ASN A 612 -8.84 24.11 -6.81
C ASN A 612 -10.37 24.32 -7.02
N GLY A 613 -11.18 23.25 -6.93
CA GLY A 613 -12.63 23.28 -7.12
C GLY A 613 -13.08 23.16 -8.58
N GLN A 614 -12.17 23.06 -9.54
CA GLN A 614 -12.52 22.82 -10.94
C GLN A 614 -13.03 21.39 -11.10
N ILE A 615 -13.97 21.19 -12.01
CA ILE A 615 -14.53 19.86 -12.27
C ILE A 615 -13.46 18.99 -12.91
N LYS A 616 -13.36 17.75 -12.47
CA LYS A 616 -12.44 16.73 -12.97
C LYS A 616 -13.16 15.70 -13.84
N TYR A 617 -14.29 15.17 -13.36
CA TYR A 617 -15.10 14.18 -14.08
C TYR A 617 -16.59 14.39 -13.86
N GLY A 618 -17.39 14.06 -14.87
CA GLY A 618 -18.84 13.98 -14.75
C GLY A 618 -19.49 13.24 -15.92
N ILE A 619 -20.72 12.77 -15.73
CA ILE A 619 -21.49 12.06 -16.77
C ILE A 619 -22.35 13.05 -17.56
N SER A 620 -22.21 13.07 -18.88
CA SER A 620 -22.99 13.99 -19.74
C SER A 620 -24.43 13.52 -19.97
N THR A 621 -25.39 14.44 -20.06
CA THR A 621 -26.80 14.11 -20.38
C THR A 621 -27.05 13.94 -21.88
N LYS A 622 -26.22 14.56 -22.72
CA LYS A 622 -26.38 14.64 -24.18
C LYS A 622 -25.06 14.46 -24.90
N ASN A 623 -25.13 14.11 -26.18
CA ASN A 623 -23.93 14.01 -27.01
C ASN A 623 -23.26 15.38 -27.05
N THR A 624 -21.99 15.43 -26.68
CA THR A 624 -21.29 16.68 -26.37
C THR A 624 -20.30 17.01 -27.49
N PRO A 625 -20.62 17.98 -28.37
CA PRO A 625 -19.73 18.38 -29.46
C PRO A 625 -18.66 19.36 -28.98
N VAL A 626 -17.41 18.93 -28.89
CA VAL A 626 -16.27 19.77 -28.49
C VAL A 626 -15.50 20.22 -29.72
N LEU A 627 -15.00 21.45 -29.70
CA LEU A 627 -14.00 21.92 -30.66
C LEU A 627 -12.62 21.76 -30.03
N ILE A 628 -11.81 20.86 -30.60
CA ILE A 628 -10.42 20.68 -30.20
C ILE A 628 -9.54 21.08 -31.38
N GLY A 629 -8.84 22.21 -31.20
CA GLY A 629 -8.28 22.96 -32.32
C GLY A 629 -9.36 23.36 -33.33
N LYS A 630 -9.21 22.93 -34.59
CA LYS A 630 -10.19 23.18 -35.67
C LYS A 630 -11.16 22.00 -35.89
N GLN A 631 -11.08 20.94 -35.08
CA GLN A 631 -11.82 19.71 -35.30
C GLN A 631 -13.00 19.59 -34.34
N LYS A 632 -14.18 19.29 -34.89
CA LYS A 632 -15.38 19.01 -34.11
C LYS A 632 -15.43 17.52 -33.75
N ILE A 633 -15.41 17.24 -32.45
CA ILE A 633 -15.43 15.90 -31.88
C ILE A 633 -16.71 15.75 -31.08
N ILE A 634 -17.38 14.60 -31.16
CA ILE A 634 -18.66 14.39 -30.47
C ILE A 634 -18.51 13.22 -29.50
N PHE A 635 -18.53 13.54 -28.21
CA PHE A 635 -18.56 12.55 -27.15
C PHE A 635 -19.98 12.02 -26.93
N LYS A 636 -20.07 10.73 -26.60
CA LYS A 636 -21.30 9.99 -26.40
C LYS A 636 -21.97 10.39 -25.08
N GLN A 637 -23.28 10.61 -25.11
CA GLN A 637 -24.09 10.88 -23.93
C GLN A 637 -24.13 9.70 -22.96
N GLY A 638 -24.38 9.98 -21.67
CA GLY A 638 -24.46 8.96 -20.63
C GLY A 638 -23.12 8.31 -20.29
N GLU A 639 -22.04 8.80 -20.90
CA GLU A 639 -20.67 8.39 -20.62
C GLU A 639 -19.93 9.52 -19.89
N GLU A 640 -18.83 9.16 -19.26
CA GLU A 640 -17.93 10.07 -18.55
C GLU A 640 -17.25 11.04 -19.50
N LEU A 641 -17.17 12.29 -19.05
CA LEU A 641 -16.32 13.34 -19.58
C LEU A 641 -15.26 13.68 -18.52
N GLY A 642 -14.01 13.75 -18.95
CA GLY A 642 -12.91 14.25 -18.11
C GLY A 642 -12.54 15.66 -18.51
N PHE A 643 -12.18 16.46 -17.51
CA PHE A 643 -11.84 17.87 -17.64
C PHE A 643 -10.44 18.11 -17.08
N SER A 644 -9.67 19.01 -17.69
CA SER A 644 -8.39 19.50 -17.16
C SER A 644 -8.63 20.52 -16.04
N GLU A 645 -7.57 20.90 -15.32
CA GLU A 645 -7.68 21.90 -14.25
C GLU A 645 -8.08 23.29 -14.76
N ASN A 646 -7.89 23.59 -16.05
CA ASN A 646 -8.38 24.81 -16.69
C ASN A 646 -9.83 24.71 -17.22
N GLY A 647 -10.52 23.59 -16.95
CA GLY A 647 -11.92 23.37 -17.31
C GLY A 647 -12.18 22.93 -18.74
N GLN A 648 -11.16 22.63 -19.55
CA GLN A 648 -11.35 22.09 -20.90
C GLN A 648 -11.69 20.60 -20.86
N ILE A 649 -12.50 20.10 -21.81
CA ILE A 649 -12.72 18.65 -21.92
C ILE A 649 -11.46 17.99 -22.50
N ILE A 650 -10.89 17.08 -21.73
CA ILE A 650 -9.71 16.29 -22.10
C ILE A 650 -10.02 14.81 -22.28
N TYR A 651 -11.21 14.32 -21.97
CA TYR A 651 -11.52 12.89 -22.13
C TYR A 651 -13.00 12.63 -22.40
N GLY A 652 -13.28 11.59 -23.20
CA GLY A 652 -14.60 11.00 -23.33
C GLY A 652 -14.65 9.85 -24.34
N LYS A 653 -15.79 9.16 -24.44
CA LYS A 653 -16.03 8.13 -25.46
C LYS A 653 -16.64 8.69 -26.73
N LEU A 654 -16.16 8.27 -27.89
CA LEU A 654 -16.65 8.75 -29.18
C LEU A 654 -18.02 8.16 -29.56
N ILE A 655 -18.91 8.95 -30.16
CA ILE A 655 -20.19 8.43 -30.69
C ILE A 655 -20.03 7.65 -32.01
N LYS A 656 -18.95 7.92 -32.76
CA LYS A 656 -18.65 7.30 -34.06
C LYS A 656 -17.14 7.24 -34.29
N ASN A 657 -16.72 6.39 -35.23
CA ASN A 657 -15.34 6.39 -35.70
C ASN A 657 -14.98 7.81 -36.18
N THR A 658 -13.92 8.40 -35.62
CA THR A 658 -13.59 9.80 -35.86
C THR A 658 -12.14 9.91 -36.30
N ALA A 659 -11.91 10.51 -37.47
CA ALA A 659 -10.57 10.74 -38.00
C ALA A 659 -10.02 12.08 -37.49
N ILE A 660 -8.92 12.03 -36.75
CA ILE A 660 -8.30 13.17 -36.09
C ILE A 660 -6.86 13.33 -36.58
N ARG A 661 -6.43 14.59 -36.77
CA ARG A 661 -5.02 14.89 -37.04
C ARG A 661 -4.24 14.93 -35.72
N VAL A 662 -3.23 14.07 -35.59
CA VAL A 662 -2.29 13.99 -34.46
C VAL A 662 -0.89 14.25 -35.02
N GLY A 663 -0.29 15.39 -34.65
CA GLY A 663 0.91 15.90 -35.32
C GLY A 663 0.75 15.99 -36.85
N LYS A 664 1.60 15.26 -37.59
CA LYS A 664 1.58 15.20 -39.06
C LYS A 664 0.67 14.08 -39.62
N GLN A 665 0.04 13.27 -38.77
CA GLN A 665 -0.64 12.05 -39.17
C GLN A 665 -2.15 12.16 -38.98
N ARG A 666 -2.94 11.49 -39.85
CA ARG A 666 -4.40 11.41 -39.71
C ARG A 666 -4.78 10.01 -39.24
N ILE A 667 -5.33 9.91 -38.03
CA ILE A 667 -5.60 8.65 -37.34
C ILE A 667 -7.10 8.51 -37.11
N THR A 668 -7.67 7.33 -37.34
CA THR A 668 -9.11 7.08 -37.09
C THR A 668 -9.30 6.34 -35.78
N PHE A 669 -9.95 7.00 -34.82
CA PHE A 669 -10.26 6.46 -33.51
C PHE A 669 -11.63 5.79 -33.49
N MET A 670 -11.77 4.74 -32.68
CA MET A 670 -12.90 3.83 -32.65
C MET A 670 -14.14 4.44 -31.98
N LYS A 671 -15.33 4.20 -32.55
CA LYS A 671 -16.63 4.43 -31.89
C LYS A 671 -16.64 3.74 -30.53
N GLU A 672 -17.12 4.43 -29.50
CA GLU A 672 -17.14 3.99 -28.10
C GLU A 672 -15.76 3.73 -27.48
N GLY A 673 -14.69 3.90 -28.25
CA GLY A 673 -13.33 3.98 -27.74
C GLY A 673 -13.14 5.25 -26.94
N GLY A 674 -12.41 5.14 -25.83
CA GLY A 674 -11.93 6.29 -25.08
C GLY A 674 -10.95 7.09 -25.93
N LEU A 675 -11.06 8.41 -25.84
CA LEU A 675 -10.16 9.37 -26.46
C LEU A 675 -9.81 10.43 -25.43
N ASN A 676 -8.52 10.68 -25.27
CA ASN A 676 -8.00 11.68 -24.35
C ASN A 676 -7.12 12.69 -25.09
N PHE A 677 -7.12 13.90 -24.57
CA PHE A 677 -6.36 15.04 -25.04
C PHE A 677 -5.47 15.55 -23.92
N GLU A 678 -4.32 16.05 -24.30
CA GLU A 678 -3.46 16.85 -23.44
C GLU A 678 -4.05 18.27 -23.31
N GLU A 679 -3.57 19.05 -22.34
CA GLU A 679 -4.05 20.43 -22.12
C GLU A 679 -3.80 21.36 -23.32
N ASN A 680 -2.80 21.05 -24.14
CA ASN A 680 -2.52 21.77 -25.39
C ASN A 680 -3.47 21.37 -26.55
N GLY A 681 -4.42 20.46 -26.30
CA GLY A 681 -5.40 19.97 -27.26
C GLY A 681 -4.88 18.91 -28.24
N GLN A 682 -3.62 18.46 -28.12
CA GLN A 682 -3.15 17.27 -28.84
C GLN A 682 -3.80 16.01 -28.25
N VAL A 683 -3.92 14.95 -29.05
CA VAL A 683 -4.41 13.67 -28.56
C VAL A 683 -3.31 13.03 -27.70
N GLY A 684 -3.60 12.72 -26.43
CA GLY A 684 -2.71 11.97 -25.55
C GLY A 684 -2.83 10.46 -25.78
N TYR A 685 -4.06 9.94 -25.86
CA TYR A 685 -4.28 8.54 -26.24
C TYR A 685 -5.65 8.30 -26.88
N GLY A 686 -5.78 7.17 -27.59
CA GLY A 686 -7.07 6.69 -28.08
C GLY A 686 -7.06 5.25 -28.59
N THR A 687 -8.24 4.69 -28.83
CA THR A 687 -8.39 3.32 -29.39
C THR A 687 -8.48 3.34 -30.91
N LEU A 688 -7.67 2.56 -31.62
CA LEU A 688 -7.62 2.58 -33.10
C LEU A 688 -8.85 1.90 -33.74
N ALA A 689 -9.54 2.58 -34.65
CA ALA A 689 -10.69 2.02 -35.38
C ALA A 689 -10.31 0.99 -36.46
N LYS A 690 -9.06 1.03 -36.94
CA LYS A 690 -8.52 0.15 -37.98
C LYS A 690 -7.02 -0.05 -37.78
N ASN A 691 -6.49 -1.11 -38.38
CA ASN A 691 -5.05 -1.31 -38.45
C ASN A 691 -4.44 -0.07 -39.14
N THR A 692 -3.46 0.55 -38.50
CA THR A 692 -2.96 1.85 -38.93
C THR A 692 -1.45 1.83 -39.01
N THR A 693 -0.90 2.06 -40.21
CA THR A 693 0.55 2.22 -40.41
C THR A 693 0.93 3.67 -40.21
N LEU A 694 1.80 3.92 -39.24
CA LEU A 694 2.23 5.26 -38.83
C LEU A 694 3.76 5.36 -38.93
N ARG A 695 4.26 6.59 -39.15
CA ARG A 695 5.70 6.86 -39.14
C ARG A 695 6.14 7.20 -37.71
N VAL A 696 7.14 6.48 -37.21
CA VAL A 696 7.78 6.72 -35.89
C VAL A 696 9.28 6.85 -36.12
N GLY A 697 9.81 8.08 -36.02
CA GLY A 697 11.17 8.37 -36.45
C GLY A 697 11.42 7.95 -37.91
N LYS A 698 12.38 7.03 -38.10
CA LYS A 698 12.72 6.43 -39.41
C LYS A 698 11.88 5.20 -39.77
N HIS A 699 11.05 4.70 -38.87
CA HIS A 699 10.31 3.45 -39.03
C HIS A 699 8.87 3.68 -39.51
N LYS A 700 8.35 2.72 -40.29
CA LYS A 700 6.92 2.60 -40.59
C LYS A 700 6.38 1.40 -39.80
N ILE A 701 5.49 1.65 -38.86
CA ILE A 701 5.01 0.64 -37.90
C ILE A 701 3.50 0.50 -38.05
N THR A 702 3.01 -0.73 -38.16
CA THR A 702 1.58 -1.01 -38.27
C THR A 702 1.02 -1.40 -36.90
N PHE A 703 0.17 -0.53 -36.36
CA PHE A 703 -0.52 -0.73 -35.09
C PHE A 703 -1.85 -1.44 -35.29
N LYS A 704 -2.21 -2.28 -34.32
CA LYS A 704 -3.37 -3.18 -34.36
C LYS A 704 -4.68 -2.43 -34.05
N LYS A 705 -5.74 -2.72 -34.82
CA LYS A 705 -7.12 -2.26 -34.59
C LYS A 705 -7.60 -2.69 -33.21
N GLY A 706 -8.36 -1.82 -32.55
CA GLY A 706 -9.01 -2.11 -31.27
C GLY A 706 -8.08 -1.99 -30.07
N GLU A 707 -6.80 -1.72 -30.30
CA GLU A 707 -5.82 -1.50 -29.26
C GLU A 707 -5.62 -0.01 -29.00
N LEU A 708 -5.11 0.30 -27.81
CA LEU A 708 -4.73 1.64 -27.39
C LEU A 708 -3.45 2.09 -28.11
N ILE A 709 -3.41 3.35 -28.51
CA ILE A 709 -2.20 4.06 -28.93
C ILE A 709 -2.05 5.33 -28.08
N ARG A 710 -0.82 5.64 -27.67
CA ARG A 710 -0.47 6.83 -26.89
C ARG A 710 0.48 7.74 -27.67
N PHE A 711 0.43 9.02 -27.37
CA PHE A 711 1.23 10.04 -28.01
C PHE A 711 1.81 10.98 -26.96
N TYR A 712 2.97 11.54 -27.28
CA TYR A 712 3.51 12.68 -26.56
C TYR A 712 2.73 13.96 -26.86
N GLU A 713 2.93 14.98 -26.04
CA GLU A 713 2.33 16.32 -26.21
C GLU A 713 2.61 16.97 -27.57
N ASN A 714 3.67 16.58 -28.28
CA ASN A 714 3.98 17.09 -29.62
C ASN A 714 3.32 16.26 -30.76
N GLY A 715 2.52 15.26 -30.41
CA GLY A 715 1.82 14.36 -31.32
C GLY A 715 2.68 13.22 -31.90
N GLN A 716 3.93 13.04 -31.46
CA GLN A 716 4.71 11.85 -31.76
C GLN A 716 4.18 10.64 -30.99
N ILE A 717 4.37 9.44 -31.53
CA ILE A 717 3.85 8.22 -30.91
C ILE A 717 4.74 7.85 -29.73
N GLU A 718 4.11 7.69 -28.57
CA GLU A 718 4.76 7.24 -27.34
C GLU A 718 4.74 5.71 -27.26
N SER A 719 3.58 5.09 -27.48
CA SER A 719 3.44 3.63 -27.41
C SER A 719 2.24 3.10 -28.18
N GLY A 720 2.27 1.80 -28.51
CA GLY A 720 1.14 1.12 -29.12
C GLY A 720 1.36 -0.39 -29.30
N TYR A 721 0.33 -1.11 -29.73
CA TYR A 721 0.39 -2.56 -29.93
C TYR A 721 0.66 -2.92 -31.39
N LEU A 722 1.67 -3.77 -31.61
CA LEU A 722 2.09 -4.20 -32.94
C LEU A 722 1.08 -5.16 -33.58
N LEU A 723 0.75 -4.95 -34.86
CA LEU A 723 -0.11 -5.86 -35.61
C LEU A 723 0.61 -7.17 -35.99
N LYS A 724 1.89 -7.07 -36.32
CA LYS A 724 2.73 -8.17 -36.82
C LYS A 724 4.14 -8.03 -36.29
N ASP A 725 4.92 -9.10 -36.41
CA ASP A 725 6.34 -9.07 -36.07
C ASP A 725 7.01 -7.97 -36.90
N THR A 726 7.65 -7.03 -36.22
CA THR A 726 8.09 -5.77 -36.83
C THR A 726 9.60 -5.65 -36.71
N PRO A 727 10.35 -5.69 -37.84
CA PRO A 727 11.78 -5.48 -37.81
C PRO A 727 12.09 -3.99 -37.57
N ILE A 728 12.93 -3.71 -36.57
CA ILE A 728 13.35 -2.36 -36.19
C ILE A 728 14.86 -2.31 -36.05
N TRP A 729 15.44 -1.15 -36.38
CA TRP A 729 16.88 -0.90 -36.23
C TRP A 729 17.12 -0.14 -34.93
N VAL A 730 17.88 -0.75 -34.02
CA VAL A 730 18.44 -0.11 -32.82
C VAL A 730 19.94 -0.04 -33.02
N GLY A 731 20.48 1.16 -33.15
CA GLY A 731 21.83 1.41 -33.63
C GLY A 731 22.07 0.80 -35.00
N LYS A 732 23.12 -0.02 -35.08
CA LYS A 732 23.47 -0.81 -36.28
C LYS A 732 22.83 -2.19 -36.30
N GLN A 733 22.06 -2.55 -35.27
CA GLN A 733 21.48 -3.87 -35.13
C GLN A 733 20.01 -3.88 -35.56
N LYS A 734 19.64 -4.87 -36.38
CA LYS A 734 18.25 -5.18 -36.69
C LYS A 734 17.73 -6.17 -35.65
N ILE A 735 16.60 -5.84 -35.03
CA ILE A 735 15.87 -6.70 -34.10
C ILE A 735 14.44 -6.91 -34.62
N ILE A 736 13.79 -8.01 -34.23
CA ILE A 736 12.38 -8.27 -34.57
C ILE A 736 11.55 -8.21 -33.30
N LEU A 737 10.60 -7.27 -33.25
CA LEU A 737 9.69 -7.13 -32.13
C LEU A 737 8.39 -7.89 -32.38
N LYS A 738 7.88 -8.53 -31.33
CA LYS A 738 6.79 -9.50 -31.35
C LYS A 738 5.42 -8.86 -31.58
N GLN A 739 4.64 -9.46 -32.46
CA GLN A 739 3.25 -9.10 -32.71
C GLN A 739 2.38 -9.21 -31.46
N GLY A 740 1.36 -8.35 -31.37
CA GLY A 740 0.42 -8.32 -30.24
C GLY A 740 1.02 -7.79 -28.94
N CYS A 741 2.31 -7.49 -28.90
CA CYS A 741 2.97 -6.85 -27.77
C CYS A 741 3.00 -5.33 -27.92
N VAL A 742 3.10 -4.63 -26.79
CA VAL A 742 3.31 -3.19 -26.74
C VAL A 742 4.76 -2.86 -27.13
N ILE A 743 4.92 -1.75 -27.83
CA ILE A 743 6.19 -1.09 -28.11
C ILE A 743 6.12 0.34 -27.59
N ASP A 744 7.17 0.80 -26.91
CA ASP A 744 7.31 2.18 -26.46
C ASP A 744 8.48 2.84 -27.19
N PHE A 745 8.36 4.14 -27.40
CA PHE A 745 9.35 4.98 -28.05
C PHE A 745 9.86 6.05 -27.08
N TYR A 746 10.99 6.64 -27.41
CA TYR A 746 11.41 7.94 -26.89
C TYR A 746 10.77 9.04 -27.74
N LEU A 747 10.81 10.28 -27.25
CA LEU A 747 10.32 11.46 -27.98
C LEU A 747 10.91 11.56 -29.40
N ASN A 748 12.22 11.28 -29.58
CA ASN A 748 12.86 11.29 -30.90
C ASN A 748 12.40 10.16 -31.86
N GLY A 749 11.54 9.24 -31.42
CA GLY A 749 11.03 8.11 -32.18
C GLY A 749 11.93 6.87 -32.19
N GLN A 750 13.04 6.86 -31.44
CA GLN A 750 13.79 5.63 -31.17
C GLN A 750 12.97 4.69 -30.29
N VAL A 751 13.17 3.38 -30.43
CA VAL A 751 12.51 2.40 -29.56
C VAL A 751 13.12 2.50 -28.17
N LYS A 752 12.25 2.62 -27.16
CA LYS A 752 12.59 2.58 -25.74
C LYS A 752 12.39 1.17 -25.17
N PHE A 753 11.30 0.51 -25.56
CA PHE A 753 10.90 -0.76 -24.99
C PHE A 753 10.14 -1.64 -25.99
N GLY A 754 10.34 -2.96 -25.91
CA GLY A 754 9.57 -3.93 -26.70
C GLY A 754 9.83 -5.38 -26.29
N TYR A 755 9.08 -6.31 -26.89
CA TYR A 755 9.24 -7.75 -26.68
C TYR A 755 9.86 -8.39 -27.92
N LEU A 756 10.86 -9.25 -27.75
CA LEU A 756 11.53 -9.92 -28.88
C LEU A 756 10.65 -11.03 -29.48
N ALA A 757 10.60 -11.09 -30.80
CA ALA A 757 9.93 -12.17 -31.54
C ALA A 757 10.79 -13.44 -31.64
N GLU A 758 12.11 -13.31 -31.49
CA GLU A 758 13.09 -14.38 -31.61
C GLU A 758 14.30 -14.13 -30.70
N ASP A 759 15.08 -15.17 -30.41
CA ASP A 759 16.32 -15.05 -29.64
C ASP A 759 17.28 -14.08 -30.34
N THR A 760 17.74 -13.05 -29.63
CA THR A 760 18.57 -11.97 -30.19
C THR A 760 19.74 -11.65 -29.28
N ILE A 761 20.94 -11.43 -29.83
CA ILE A 761 22.11 -11.00 -29.07
C ILE A 761 22.06 -9.48 -28.91
N ILE A 762 21.88 -8.94 -27.71
CA ILE A 762 21.83 -7.49 -27.45
C ILE A 762 23.02 -7.15 -26.56
N ASN A 763 23.86 -6.21 -26.99
CA ASN A 763 25.10 -5.83 -26.29
C ASN A 763 26.01 -7.02 -25.96
N GLY A 764 26.07 -8.02 -26.86
CA GLY A 764 26.87 -9.24 -26.66
C GLY A 764 26.22 -10.32 -25.82
N GLU A 765 25.04 -10.07 -25.22
CA GLU A 765 24.31 -11.05 -24.41
C GLU A 765 23.10 -11.63 -25.15
N LYS A 766 22.94 -12.96 -25.10
CA LYS A 766 21.76 -13.62 -25.67
C LYS A 766 20.53 -13.27 -24.84
N THR A 767 19.57 -12.61 -25.46
CA THR A 767 18.24 -12.33 -24.88
C THR A 767 17.21 -13.27 -25.52
N GLU A 768 16.47 -13.98 -24.68
CA GLU A 768 15.47 -14.98 -25.11
C GLU A 768 14.24 -14.33 -25.74
N MET A 769 13.64 -15.02 -26.72
CA MET A 769 12.33 -14.68 -27.29
C MET A 769 11.28 -14.43 -26.20
N GLY A 770 10.42 -13.42 -26.43
CA GLY A 770 9.31 -13.08 -25.54
C GLY A 770 9.73 -12.35 -24.27
N ARG A 771 11.03 -12.10 -24.05
CA ARG A 771 11.49 -11.23 -22.98
C ARG A 771 11.25 -9.76 -23.34
N PRO A 772 10.85 -8.93 -22.37
CA PRO A 772 10.86 -7.49 -22.53
C PRO A 772 12.32 -7.00 -22.56
N VAL A 773 12.59 -6.04 -23.43
CA VAL A 773 13.89 -5.38 -23.56
C VAL A 773 13.70 -3.88 -23.48
N VAL A 774 14.53 -3.23 -22.68
CA VAL A 774 14.66 -1.77 -22.64
C VAL A 774 15.92 -1.40 -23.43
N PHE A 775 15.77 -0.51 -24.40
CA PHE A 775 16.87 0.01 -25.19
C PHE A 775 17.29 1.36 -24.63
N PRO A 776 18.59 1.60 -24.38
CA PRO A 776 19.05 2.90 -23.94
C PRO A 776 18.74 3.97 -25.00
N LYS A 777 18.49 5.19 -24.56
CA LYS A 777 18.38 6.35 -25.45
C LYS A 777 19.75 6.52 -26.12
N GLU A 778 19.81 6.44 -27.46
CA GLU A 778 21.03 6.82 -28.14
C GLU A 778 21.15 8.34 -28.00
N GLU A 779 22.27 8.79 -27.47
CA GLU A 779 22.62 10.20 -27.54
C GLU A 779 22.63 10.59 -29.02
N ALA A 780 21.87 11.63 -29.37
CA ALA A 780 21.97 12.18 -30.71
C ALA A 780 23.46 12.54 -30.93
N PRO A 781 24.05 12.20 -32.09
CA PRO A 781 25.38 12.68 -32.39
C PRO A 781 25.39 14.20 -32.16
N ALA A 782 26.39 14.70 -31.44
CA ALA A 782 26.44 16.07 -30.92
C ALA A 782 26.47 17.19 -32.00
N ASP A 783 26.21 16.86 -33.26
CA ASP A 783 26.54 17.67 -34.43
C ASP A 783 25.35 17.92 -35.38
N ASP A 784 24.11 17.59 -35.00
CA ASP A 784 22.93 17.98 -35.76
C ASP A 784 22.04 18.92 -34.92
N ASN A 785 22.04 20.20 -35.29
CA ASN A 785 21.07 21.21 -34.91
C ASN A 785 19.65 20.80 -35.37
N LEU A 786 19.07 19.77 -34.75
CA LEU A 786 17.63 19.61 -34.71
C LEU A 786 17.10 20.73 -33.82
N GLU A 787 16.87 21.90 -34.41
CA GLU A 787 16.00 22.92 -33.82
C GLU A 787 14.73 22.19 -33.40
N LEU A 788 14.55 22.04 -32.08
CA LEU A 788 13.22 21.91 -31.50
C LEU A 788 12.48 23.12 -32.03
N VAL A 789 11.68 22.94 -33.09
CA VAL A 789 10.83 24.00 -33.61
C VAL A 789 10.04 24.47 -32.40
N PRO A 790 10.31 25.68 -31.88
CA PRO A 790 9.58 26.17 -30.73
C PRO A 790 8.12 26.14 -31.15
N LEU A 791 7.24 25.67 -30.28
CA LEU A 791 5.83 25.98 -30.45
C LEU A 791 5.77 27.50 -30.65
N ALA A 792 5.39 27.93 -31.85
CA ALA A 792 5.31 29.35 -32.15
C ALA A 792 4.51 29.98 -31.01
N PRO A 793 5.04 31.01 -30.32
CA PRO A 793 4.29 31.65 -29.25
C PRO A 793 2.92 31.99 -29.83
N THR A 794 1.86 31.52 -29.17
CA THR A 794 0.53 32.05 -29.42
C THR A 794 0.68 33.55 -29.38
N LYS A 795 0.49 34.23 -30.52
CA LYS A 795 0.45 35.69 -30.56
C LYS A 795 -0.51 36.10 -29.45
N GLU A 796 0.03 36.65 -28.37
CA GLU A 796 -0.77 37.45 -27.46
C GLU A 796 -1.39 38.52 -28.35
N GLU A 797 -2.71 38.47 -28.52
CA GLU A 797 -3.44 39.64 -28.99
C GLU A 797 -3.02 40.78 -28.06
N PRO A 798 -2.59 41.94 -28.59
CA PRO A 798 -2.23 43.07 -27.76
C PRO A 798 -3.42 43.34 -26.83
N ALA A 799 -3.15 43.36 -25.52
CA ALA A 799 -4.15 43.65 -24.51
C ALA A 799 -4.90 44.92 -24.92
N VAL A 800 -6.15 44.74 -25.38
CA VAL A 800 -7.07 45.85 -25.58
C VAL A 800 -7.34 46.38 -24.19
N LYS A 801 -6.68 47.50 -23.83
CA LYS A 801 -7.02 48.26 -22.63
C LYS A 801 -8.53 48.47 -22.66
N PRO A 802 -9.29 47.99 -21.66
CA PRO A 802 -10.70 48.34 -21.59
C PRO A 802 -10.78 49.85 -21.48
N LYS A 803 -11.37 50.50 -22.49
CA LYS A 803 -11.83 51.89 -22.35
C LYS A 803 -12.88 51.86 -21.26
N LEU A 804 -12.51 52.34 -20.07
CA LEU A 804 -13.48 52.69 -19.04
C LEU A 804 -14.51 53.64 -19.67
N PRO A 805 -15.82 53.38 -19.54
CA PRO A 805 -16.81 54.40 -19.87
C PRO A 805 -16.51 55.64 -19.00
N PRO A 806 -16.69 56.86 -19.55
CA PRO A 806 -16.54 58.06 -18.74
C PRO A 806 -17.48 57.97 -17.53
N PRO A 807 -17.04 58.43 -16.34
CA PRO A 807 -17.88 58.41 -15.16
C PRO A 807 -19.17 59.16 -15.44
N ASP A 808 -20.30 58.54 -15.11
CA ASP A 808 -21.61 59.14 -15.16
C ASP A 808 -21.70 60.22 -14.07
N THR A 809 -21.49 61.47 -14.47
CA THR A 809 -21.55 62.65 -13.60
C THR A 809 -22.98 63.18 -13.41
N SER A 810 -24.02 62.45 -13.82
CA SER A 810 -25.41 62.92 -13.76
C SER A 810 -25.99 63.03 -12.34
N HIS A 811 -25.28 62.56 -11.30
CA HIS A 811 -25.78 62.53 -9.93
C HIS A 811 -25.01 63.40 -8.91
N TRP A 812 -24.06 64.22 -9.34
CA TRP A 812 -23.40 65.20 -8.45
C TRP A 812 -23.96 66.60 -8.70
N LYS A 813 -25.17 66.85 -8.18
CA LYS A 813 -25.60 68.21 -7.85
C LYS A 813 -25.12 68.52 -6.44
N GLU A 814 -24.28 69.54 -6.36
CA GLU A 814 -23.77 70.18 -5.15
C GLU A 814 -24.90 70.60 -4.21
N GLY A 815 -24.63 70.49 -2.91
CA GLY A 815 -25.50 70.98 -1.84
C GLY A 815 -24.82 70.92 -0.48
N LYS A 816 -23.82 71.81 -0.30
CA LYS A 816 -23.19 72.31 0.96
C LYS A 816 -22.55 71.31 1.93
#